data_AF-A0AAU3V448-F1
#
_entry.id   AF-A0AAU3V448-F1
#
_cell.length_a   1.000
_cell.length_b   1.000
_cell.length_c   1.000
_cell.angle_alpha   90.00
_cell.angle_beta   90.00
_cell.angle_gamma   90.00
#
_symmetry.space_group_name_H-M   'P 1'
#
loop_
_entity.id
_entity.type
_entity.pdbx_description
1 polymer ?
#
loop_
_entity_poly.entity_id
_entity_poly.type
_entity_poly.pdbx_seq_one_letter_code
_entity_poly.pdbx_strand_id
1 'polypeptide(L)'
;MEDLRSGRLQEEAFVNHAYAKLGYQGGVPDRYRDANLPQAQRAILGMALGRELDRLPHPVRRSVQNQMAHADLLAPLIARNQTEPSADAMALAPTGECGQQGQLPGEFECLHQTADFSVFYSVGGENNVNPYDGAGSVDQGDIQGNGVPNYVERVSRSLEVAWTTYTSLGYKPREDTDKKVAVFLGSTHVPPGVGFVQPYELADANIIHIGTKFSSGQEAEEFYLPRHELFHSMQYRYIGWSLIFNMRSLNAWMEATAEWGAHQALLSDNAVPTASKYDYAKALDTFFERPEDELTKQDGFGSGHQYGAFIFAEFLQERLGTDSIRHSWERIGDAWFPDGATEIKDLIEDDYDRDSNEEFRVFGVANYQLCGGGTAADYGAYWRYQDADVSQWCTQLGGTGSDSTFSVARPKHETVTLPADGKASGKWTVKGGGVHYVDLVGQADPSKLWNMAVRTMQDDDKRLTFTVVNWEKIPRRCFADDHDAREEDKTLDTRIGGSCNVVTLMFSHGRPGEDEEEGRWETRYTSLFGGSVGGSEVEIGVQPGGNLITPGGRPSAGTRTTELGLRHKPTNYEAVSAVACHCEGWGIQVTPPGGVGQWSGWSHGVRGLSTNAEVMEFTTTATTAKSVVRLVGTDYPLYVTHEFEPSSRPELYDVRVTVTSLAPPGDQPHITYRRVVDWDVEPTATQEYVTVKADHPNVEFASDYGLGDPDPASGRPKLHHEGSFTDAGPYDQGTLFDLNVPVEPVPGDPDAGLVGEFHLYYGAAPGQAKALEALTAVGAPVYSLAMPSAPGNPASGAPATFVLGYKPVT
;
A
#
# COMPACT_ATOMS: atom_id res chain seq x y z
N MET A 1 -7.09 -44.70 10.93
CA MET A 1 -5.70 -44.23 10.70
C MET A 1 -4.85 -45.26 9.95
N GLU A 2 -4.70 -46.50 10.44
CA GLU A 2 -3.89 -47.53 9.75
C GLU A 2 -4.47 -47.95 8.38
N ASP A 3 -5.80 -48.03 8.26
CA ASP A 3 -6.48 -48.32 6.98
C ASP A 3 -6.50 -47.16 5.98
N LEU A 4 -6.42 -45.91 6.48
CA LEU A 4 -6.30 -44.70 5.65
C LEU A 4 -4.88 -44.60 5.07
N ARG A 5 -3.86 -44.79 5.92
CA ARG A 5 -2.44 -44.80 5.51
C ARG A 5 -2.08 -45.93 4.54
N SER A 6 -2.85 -47.01 4.53
CA SER A 6 -2.65 -48.14 3.61
C SER A 6 -3.51 -48.06 2.34
N GLY A 7 -4.26 -46.96 2.13
CA GLY A 7 -5.12 -46.76 0.96
C GLY A 7 -6.30 -47.74 0.87
N ARG A 8 -6.61 -48.45 1.98
CA ARG A 8 -7.72 -49.43 2.04
C ARG A 8 -9.08 -48.77 2.30
N LEU A 9 -9.09 -47.55 2.80
CA LEU A 9 -10.26 -46.68 2.87
C LEU A 9 -10.13 -45.53 1.86
N GLN A 10 -11.14 -45.31 1.03
CA GLN A 10 -11.25 -44.07 0.25
C GLN A 10 -11.51 -42.89 1.18
N GLU A 11 -10.85 -41.75 0.93
CA GLU A 11 -10.90 -40.54 1.78
C GLU A 11 -12.33 -40.03 1.99
N GLU A 12 -13.15 -40.02 0.93
CA GLU A 12 -14.57 -39.66 0.99
C GLU A 12 -15.38 -40.62 1.89
N ALA A 13 -15.08 -41.91 1.86
CA ALA A 13 -15.73 -42.90 2.72
C ALA A 13 -15.28 -42.80 4.19
N PHE A 14 -14.03 -42.39 4.44
CA PHE A 14 -13.52 -42.13 5.79
C PHE A 14 -14.17 -40.90 6.41
N VAL A 15 -14.25 -39.80 5.66
CA VAL A 15 -14.91 -38.55 6.07
C VAL A 15 -16.38 -38.81 6.38
N ASN A 16 -17.11 -39.48 5.48
CA ASN A 16 -18.51 -39.87 5.72
C ASN A 16 -18.70 -40.81 6.93
N HIS A 17 -17.76 -41.72 7.18
CA HIS A 17 -17.80 -42.62 8.34
C HIS A 17 -17.51 -41.90 9.67
N ALA A 18 -16.60 -40.93 9.68
CA ALA A 18 -16.27 -40.16 10.87
C ALA A 18 -17.39 -39.17 11.24
N TYR A 19 -18.04 -38.54 10.26
CA TYR A 19 -19.25 -37.73 10.49
C TYR A 19 -20.42 -38.56 11.06
N ALA A 20 -20.56 -39.83 10.65
CA ALA A 20 -21.55 -40.75 11.20
C ALA A 20 -21.33 -41.07 12.69
N LYS A 21 -20.06 -41.15 13.12
CA LYS A 21 -19.68 -41.40 14.53
C LYS A 21 -19.87 -40.18 15.43
N LEU A 22 -20.00 -38.98 14.86
CA LEU A 22 -20.34 -37.74 15.55
C LEU A 22 -21.85 -37.51 15.71
N GLY A 23 -22.70 -38.42 15.19
CA GLY A 23 -24.16 -38.41 15.46
C GLY A 23 -25.03 -37.65 14.44
N TYR A 24 -24.50 -37.34 13.25
CA TYR A 24 -25.23 -36.61 12.20
C TYR A 24 -26.33 -37.47 11.55
N GLN A 25 -27.56 -36.94 11.43
CA GLN A 25 -28.76 -37.71 11.03
C GLN A 25 -29.14 -37.61 9.53
N GLY A 26 -28.21 -37.23 8.66
CA GLY A 26 -28.40 -37.31 7.20
C GLY A 26 -27.88 -38.64 6.64
N GLY A 27 -28.68 -39.70 6.67
CA GLY A 27 -28.52 -40.83 5.73
C GLY A 27 -27.45 -41.90 5.98
N VAL A 28 -26.90 -42.08 7.19
CA VAL A 28 -25.95 -43.19 7.46
C VAL A 28 -26.63 -44.38 8.17
N PRO A 29 -26.39 -45.65 7.74
CA PRO A 29 -26.93 -46.85 8.39
C PRO A 29 -26.57 -46.95 9.89
N ASP A 30 -27.54 -47.37 10.71
CA ASP A 30 -27.46 -47.35 12.19
C ASP A 30 -26.23 -48.05 12.78
N ARG A 31 -25.66 -49.04 12.08
CA ARG A 31 -24.45 -49.76 12.52
C ARG A 31 -23.19 -48.89 12.66
N TYR A 32 -23.20 -47.66 12.13
CA TYR A 32 -22.07 -46.73 12.19
C TYR A 32 -22.28 -45.56 13.16
N ARG A 33 -23.45 -45.45 13.80
CA ARG A 33 -23.75 -44.43 14.82
C ARG A 33 -23.26 -44.90 16.19
N ASP A 34 -22.68 -44.01 16.99
CA ASP A 34 -22.28 -44.34 18.36
C ASP A 34 -22.58 -43.19 19.31
N ALA A 35 -23.72 -43.30 20.01
CA ALA A 35 -24.18 -42.28 20.96
C ALA A 35 -23.31 -42.18 22.22
N ASN A 36 -22.42 -43.15 22.45
CA ASN A 36 -21.67 -43.30 23.70
C ASN A 36 -20.21 -42.84 23.60
N LEU A 37 -19.82 -42.19 22.50
CA LEU A 37 -18.44 -41.70 22.35
C LEU A 37 -18.13 -40.65 23.44
N PRO A 38 -17.09 -40.83 24.28
CA PRO A 38 -16.70 -39.86 25.30
C PRO A 38 -16.26 -38.52 24.69
N GLN A 39 -16.50 -37.40 25.39
CA GLN A 39 -16.25 -36.03 24.93
C GLN A 39 -14.80 -35.80 24.44
N ALA A 40 -13.81 -36.30 25.19
CA ALA A 40 -12.39 -36.23 24.79
C ALA A 40 -12.09 -36.96 23.47
N GLN A 41 -12.79 -38.05 23.18
CA GLN A 41 -12.62 -38.81 21.93
C GLN A 41 -13.35 -38.14 20.76
N ARG A 42 -14.47 -37.43 21.01
CA ARG A 42 -15.13 -36.60 19.98
C ARG A 42 -14.26 -35.41 19.58
N ALA A 43 -13.61 -34.76 20.55
CA ALA A 43 -12.66 -33.67 20.29
C ALA A 43 -11.46 -34.15 19.46
N ILE A 44 -10.87 -35.30 19.81
CA ILE A 44 -9.78 -35.91 19.02
C ILE A 44 -10.23 -36.29 17.61
N LEU A 45 -11.47 -36.78 17.45
CA LEU A 45 -12.02 -37.14 16.14
C LEU A 45 -12.30 -35.89 15.28
N GLY A 46 -12.81 -34.80 15.88
CA GLY A 46 -13.00 -33.51 15.21
C GLY A 46 -11.68 -32.85 14.79
N MET A 47 -10.68 -32.84 15.69
CA MET A 47 -9.32 -32.38 15.39
C MET A 47 -8.63 -33.19 14.27
N ALA A 48 -8.85 -34.51 14.25
CA ALA A 48 -8.35 -35.37 13.18
C ALA A 48 -9.08 -35.13 11.84
N LEU A 49 -10.34 -34.68 11.86
CA LEU A 49 -11.13 -34.39 10.67
C LEU A 49 -10.74 -33.06 10.02
N GLY A 50 -10.62 -31.98 10.81
CA GLY A 50 -10.19 -30.67 10.32
C GLY A 50 -8.82 -30.74 9.62
N ARG A 51 -7.88 -31.47 10.23
CA ARG A 51 -6.53 -31.68 9.68
C ARG A 51 -6.49 -32.41 8.33
N GLU A 52 -7.43 -33.33 8.07
CA GLU A 52 -7.47 -34.04 6.79
C GLU A 52 -8.35 -33.31 5.76
N LEU A 53 -9.30 -32.48 6.18
CA LEU A 53 -10.10 -31.61 5.29
C LEU A 53 -9.26 -30.46 4.70
N ASP A 54 -8.36 -29.88 5.47
CA ASP A 54 -7.42 -28.83 5.00
C ASP A 54 -6.47 -29.30 3.90
N ARG A 55 -6.23 -30.61 3.83
CA ARG A 55 -5.35 -31.23 2.82
C ARG A 55 -6.05 -31.53 1.50
N LEU A 56 -7.37 -31.33 1.42
CA LEU A 56 -8.13 -31.61 0.21
C LEU A 56 -8.08 -30.43 -0.78
N PRO A 57 -7.94 -30.69 -2.09
CA PRO A 57 -8.04 -29.67 -3.12
C PRO A 57 -9.35 -28.88 -3.03
N HIS A 58 -9.28 -27.57 -3.24
CA HIS A 58 -10.41 -26.63 -3.14
C HIS A 58 -11.71 -27.09 -3.86
N PRO A 59 -11.68 -27.74 -5.04
CA PRO A 59 -12.90 -28.24 -5.70
C PRO A 59 -13.59 -29.39 -4.93
N VAL A 60 -12.82 -30.22 -4.23
CA VAL A 60 -13.33 -31.33 -3.41
C VAL A 60 -13.95 -30.78 -2.13
N ARG A 61 -13.29 -29.79 -1.50
CA ARG A 61 -13.86 -29.01 -0.39
C ARG A 61 -15.22 -28.42 -0.80
N ARG A 62 -15.31 -27.80 -1.98
CA ARG A 62 -16.55 -27.21 -2.53
C ARG A 62 -17.65 -28.24 -2.87
N SER A 63 -17.29 -29.45 -3.26
CA SER A 63 -18.23 -30.55 -3.51
C SER A 63 -18.86 -31.09 -2.23
N VAL A 64 -18.05 -31.24 -1.17
CA VAL A 64 -18.52 -31.63 0.17
C VAL A 64 -19.43 -30.54 0.73
N GLN A 65 -19.07 -29.26 0.56
CA GLN A 65 -19.89 -28.09 0.91
C GLN A 65 -21.28 -28.13 0.24
N ASN A 66 -21.33 -28.37 -1.08
CA ASN A 66 -22.59 -28.40 -1.82
C ASN A 66 -23.52 -29.55 -1.41
N GLN A 67 -22.96 -30.73 -1.10
CA GLN A 67 -23.75 -31.87 -0.61
C GLN A 67 -24.34 -31.63 0.78
N MET A 68 -23.63 -30.88 1.64
CA MET A 68 -24.12 -30.54 2.99
C MET A 68 -25.17 -29.43 2.99
N ALA A 69 -25.08 -28.45 2.08
CA ALA A 69 -26.08 -27.39 1.92
C ALA A 69 -27.47 -27.91 1.48
N HIS A 70 -27.55 -29.13 0.92
CA HIS A 70 -28.81 -29.77 0.50
C HIS A 70 -29.48 -30.59 1.61
N ALA A 71 -28.86 -30.72 2.78
CA ALA A 71 -29.43 -31.41 3.93
C ALA A 71 -30.09 -30.39 4.87
N ASP A 72 -31.42 -30.23 4.74
CA ASP A 72 -32.27 -29.33 5.53
C ASP A 72 -32.22 -29.68 7.03
N LEU A 73 -31.28 -29.10 7.78
CA LEU A 73 -30.85 -29.58 9.11
C LEU A 73 -30.90 -28.56 10.27
N LEU A 74 -31.45 -27.36 10.07
CA LEU A 74 -31.50 -26.33 11.13
C LEU A 74 -32.83 -26.23 11.88
N ALA A 75 -33.88 -26.94 11.48
CA ALA A 75 -35.20 -26.86 12.10
C ALA A 75 -35.32 -27.42 13.55
N PRO A 76 -34.59 -28.47 14.00
CA PRO A 76 -34.87 -29.06 15.31
C PRO A 76 -34.03 -28.52 16.49
N LEU A 77 -32.99 -27.71 16.25
CA LEU A 77 -32.09 -27.23 17.32
C LEU A 77 -32.52 -25.90 17.96
N ILE A 78 -33.48 -25.19 17.36
CA ILE A 78 -34.05 -23.94 17.89
C ILE A 78 -35.17 -24.21 18.92
N ALA A 79 -35.62 -25.46 19.10
CA ALA A 79 -36.74 -25.78 19.99
C ALA A 79 -36.43 -26.96 20.95
N ARG A 80 -35.79 -26.68 22.10
CA ARG A 80 -35.74 -27.45 23.38
C ARG A 80 -34.59 -26.85 24.23
N ASN A 81 -34.72 -26.35 25.45
CA ASN A 81 -35.71 -26.49 26.52
C ASN A 81 -35.79 -25.18 27.32
N GLN A 82 -36.98 -24.58 27.38
CA GLN A 82 -37.38 -23.79 28.54
C GLN A 82 -37.84 -24.78 29.62
N THR A 83 -37.00 -24.97 30.63
CA THR A 83 -37.45 -25.46 31.93
C THR A 83 -36.73 -24.64 33.00
N GLU A 84 -37.44 -23.67 33.54
CA GLU A 84 -37.01 -22.88 34.70
C GLU A 84 -36.80 -23.79 35.92
N PRO A 85 -35.72 -23.61 36.68
CA PRO A 85 -35.66 -23.97 38.08
C PRO A 85 -36.15 -22.81 38.95
N SER A 86 -36.99 -23.15 39.91
CA SER A 86 -37.58 -22.24 40.90
C SER A 86 -36.54 -21.46 41.70
N ALA A 87 -36.81 -20.16 41.84
CA ALA A 87 -36.20 -19.29 42.83
C ALA A 87 -36.43 -19.84 44.24
N ASP A 88 -35.35 -20.17 44.95
CA ASP A 88 -35.34 -20.15 46.41
C ASP A 88 -34.02 -19.57 46.93
N ALA A 89 -34.21 -18.50 47.68
CA ALA A 89 -33.26 -17.62 48.34
C ALA A 89 -32.01 -18.27 48.96
N MET A 90 -30.85 -17.65 48.74
CA MET A 90 -29.82 -17.55 49.78
C MET A 90 -29.47 -16.09 50.04
N ALA A 91 -29.90 -15.63 51.21
CA ALA A 91 -29.64 -14.32 51.76
C ALA A 91 -28.18 -14.16 52.20
N LEU A 92 -27.68 -12.94 52.03
CA LEU A 92 -26.41 -12.42 52.52
C LEU A 92 -26.27 -12.51 54.05
N ALA A 93 -25.10 -12.95 54.53
CA ALA A 93 -24.40 -12.34 55.67
C ALA A 93 -22.89 -12.71 55.66
N PRO A 94 -21.96 -11.77 55.99
CA PRO A 94 -20.52 -11.87 55.77
C PRO A 94 -19.75 -12.44 56.98
N THR A 95 -18.50 -12.89 56.79
CA THR A 95 -17.33 -12.63 57.70
C THR A 95 -15.97 -13.24 57.28
N GLY A 96 -15.81 -13.78 56.07
CA GLY A 96 -14.48 -14.09 55.51
C GLY A 96 -14.62 -14.62 54.10
N GLU A 97 -13.90 -14.05 53.12
CA GLU A 97 -13.89 -14.56 51.75
C GLU A 97 -13.36 -15.99 51.66
N CYS A 98 -12.58 -16.40 52.67
CA CYS A 98 -11.98 -17.72 52.81
C CYS A 98 -12.76 -18.63 53.78
N GLY A 99 -12.82 -19.93 53.46
CA GLY A 99 -13.51 -20.95 54.26
C GLY A 99 -14.63 -21.70 53.53
N GLN A 100 -14.78 -21.50 52.22
CA GLN A 100 -15.70 -22.25 51.37
C GLN A 100 -14.92 -23.25 50.51
N GLN A 101 -15.09 -24.56 50.74
CA GLN A 101 -14.50 -25.58 49.87
C GLN A 101 -15.40 -25.81 48.65
N GLY A 102 -14.96 -25.32 47.49
CA GLY A 102 -15.54 -25.70 46.19
C GLY A 102 -14.69 -26.78 45.52
N GLN A 103 -15.29 -27.88 45.07
CA GLN A 103 -14.64 -28.75 44.08
C GLN A 103 -15.05 -28.27 42.69
N LEU A 104 -14.04 -27.84 41.90
CA LEU A 104 -13.91 -27.87 40.42
C LEU A 104 -12.98 -26.71 39.96
N PRO A 105 -11.89 -26.92 39.21
CA PRO A 105 -11.03 -28.09 39.03
C PRO A 105 -9.70 -27.93 39.83
N GLY A 106 -9.80 -27.45 41.07
CA GLY A 106 -8.74 -27.31 42.07
C GLY A 106 -9.34 -27.07 43.47
N GLU A 107 -8.55 -27.16 44.54
CA GLU A 107 -8.97 -26.76 45.89
C GLU A 107 -8.74 -25.25 46.04
N PHE A 108 -9.82 -24.48 45.89
CA PHE A 108 -9.83 -23.04 46.14
C PHE A 108 -10.45 -22.78 47.52
N GLU A 109 -9.75 -22.05 48.36
CA GLU A 109 -10.15 -21.82 49.75
C GLU A 109 -10.95 -20.52 49.92
N CYS A 110 -10.89 -19.63 48.93
CA CYS A 110 -11.45 -18.28 48.98
C CYS A 110 -12.23 -17.92 47.71
N LEU A 111 -13.24 -17.05 47.86
CA LEU A 111 -14.07 -16.51 46.79
C LEU A 111 -14.28 -15.00 46.99
N HIS A 112 -13.83 -14.21 46.02
CA HIS A 112 -14.09 -12.78 45.90
C HIS A 112 -15.19 -12.54 44.83
N GLN A 113 -16.11 -11.61 45.09
CA GLN A 113 -17.28 -11.36 44.25
C GLN A 113 -17.32 -9.89 43.83
N THR A 114 -17.43 -9.63 42.52
CA THR A 114 -17.61 -8.27 41.97
C THR A 114 -18.98 -8.13 41.30
N ALA A 115 -19.19 -7.12 40.44
CA ALA A 115 -20.45 -6.98 39.71
C ALA A 115 -20.65 -8.14 38.72
N ASP A 116 -19.62 -8.42 37.92
CA ASP A 116 -19.69 -9.33 36.79
C ASP A 116 -18.84 -10.61 36.98
N PHE A 117 -18.01 -10.71 38.03
CA PHE A 117 -17.07 -11.81 38.23
C PHE A 117 -17.18 -12.53 39.59
N SER A 118 -16.88 -13.82 39.57
CA SER A 118 -16.65 -14.68 40.74
C SER A 118 -15.21 -15.20 40.70
N VAL A 119 -14.35 -14.66 41.56
CA VAL A 119 -12.90 -14.91 41.54
C VAL A 119 -12.52 -15.88 42.67
N PHE A 120 -12.14 -17.09 42.29
CA PHE A 120 -11.70 -18.16 43.17
C PHE A 120 -10.17 -18.15 43.31
N TYR A 121 -9.67 -18.23 44.53
CA TYR A 121 -8.23 -18.16 44.79
C TYR A 121 -7.82 -18.94 46.06
N SER A 122 -6.52 -19.17 46.21
CA SER A 122 -5.91 -19.81 47.38
C SER A 122 -4.75 -18.97 47.90
N VAL A 123 -4.69 -18.77 49.23
CA VAL A 123 -3.62 -18.00 49.90
C VAL A 123 -2.49 -18.89 50.42
N GLY A 124 -2.71 -20.22 50.46
CA GLY A 124 -1.73 -21.25 50.80
C GLY A 124 -1.57 -22.29 49.70
N GLY A 125 -0.59 -23.20 49.86
CA GLY A 125 -0.30 -24.26 48.88
C GLY A 125 0.67 -23.85 47.77
N GLU A 126 0.88 -24.74 46.80
CA GLU A 126 1.85 -24.52 45.71
C GLU A 126 1.39 -23.45 44.72
N ASN A 127 0.08 -23.34 44.43
CA ASN A 127 -0.46 -22.40 43.44
C ASN A 127 -1.12 -21.18 44.10
N ASN A 128 -0.49 -20.63 45.13
CA ASN A 128 -1.04 -19.54 45.90
C ASN A 128 -0.92 -18.19 45.17
N VAL A 129 -1.84 -17.29 45.47
CA VAL A 129 -1.70 -15.84 45.21
C VAL A 129 -0.96 -15.19 46.36
N ASN A 130 -0.38 -14.01 46.12
CA ASN A 130 0.29 -13.22 47.13
C ASN A 130 -0.71 -12.84 48.24
N PRO A 131 -0.53 -13.33 49.49
CA PRO A 131 -1.48 -13.07 50.56
C PRO A 131 -1.37 -11.65 51.13
N TYR A 132 -0.29 -10.90 50.83
CA TYR A 132 -0.08 -9.52 51.28
C TYR A 132 1.11 -8.85 50.55
N ASP A 133 0.87 -7.79 49.78
CA ASP A 133 1.92 -7.03 49.06
C ASP A 133 2.18 -5.62 49.65
N GLY A 134 1.50 -5.22 50.73
CA GLY A 134 1.75 -3.96 51.44
C GLY A 134 0.57 -2.99 51.47
N ALA A 135 0.87 -1.70 51.65
CA ALA A 135 -0.13 -0.64 51.54
C ALA A 135 -0.42 -0.41 50.05
N GLY A 136 -1.46 -1.07 49.55
CA GLY A 136 -1.93 -0.93 48.18
C GLY A 136 -2.39 0.49 47.84
N SER A 137 -2.54 0.77 46.55
CA SER A 137 -3.05 2.04 46.05
C SER A 137 -4.57 2.00 45.96
N VAL A 138 -5.25 2.90 46.69
CA VAL A 138 -6.72 3.02 46.62
C VAL A 138 -7.18 3.29 45.18
N ASP A 139 -6.38 4.02 44.40
CA ASP A 139 -6.68 4.31 43.00
C ASP A 139 -6.67 3.05 42.13
N GLN A 140 -5.92 2.01 42.52
CA GLN A 140 -5.87 0.69 41.87
C GLN A 140 -6.93 -0.28 42.39
N GLY A 141 -7.83 0.19 43.26
CA GLY A 141 -8.88 -0.63 43.86
C GLY A 141 -8.44 -1.37 45.13
N ASP A 142 -7.23 -1.10 45.64
CA ASP A 142 -6.73 -1.77 46.85
C ASP A 142 -7.43 -1.21 48.10
N ILE A 143 -8.20 -2.03 48.80
CA ILE A 143 -8.95 -1.63 49.99
C ILE A 143 -8.26 -2.17 51.24
N GLN A 144 -7.56 -1.29 51.95
CA GLN A 144 -6.83 -1.70 53.16
C GLN A 144 -7.74 -2.32 54.23
N GLY A 145 -7.38 -3.54 54.65
CA GLY A 145 -7.96 -4.19 55.82
C GLY A 145 -9.32 -4.87 55.60
N ASN A 146 -9.74 -5.06 54.34
CA ASN A 146 -10.96 -5.82 54.03
C ASN A 146 -10.77 -7.35 54.02
N GLY A 147 -9.52 -7.84 54.10
CA GLY A 147 -9.18 -9.26 54.14
C GLY A 147 -9.05 -9.92 52.76
N VAL A 148 -9.08 -9.15 51.68
CA VAL A 148 -8.83 -9.59 50.31
C VAL A 148 -7.37 -9.29 49.96
N PRO A 149 -6.62 -10.20 49.33
CA PRO A 149 -5.27 -9.86 48.89
C PRO A 149 -5.31 -8.84 47.75
N ASN A 150 -4.48 -7.79 47.80
CA ASN A 150 -4.47 -6.73 46.80
C ASN A 150 -4.29 -7.25 45.35
N TYR A 151 -3.52 -8.34 45.14
CA TYR A 151 -3.43 -9.03 43.84
C TYR A 151 -4.81 -9.41 43.28
N VAL A 152 -5.67 -9.99 44.14
CA VAL A 152 -7.03 -10.39 43.76
C VAL A 152 -7.89 -9.16 43.49
N GLU A 153 -7.75 -8.09 44.27
CA GLU A 153 -8.47 -6.83 44.04
C GLU A 153 -8.10 -6.18 42.70
N ARG A 154 -6.80 -6.12 42.38
CA ARG A 154 -6.32 -5.55 41.12
C ARG A 154 -6.73 -6.37 39.91
N VAL A 155 -6.62 -7.70 39.96
CA VAL A 155 -7.15 -8.58 38.89
C VAL A 155 -8.66 -8.37 38.71
N SER A 156 -9.39 -8.30 39.82
CA SER A 156 -10.85 -8.11 39.80
C SER A 156 -11.23 -6.76 39.20
N ARG A 157 -10.54 -5.68 39.58
CA ARG A 157 -10.71 -4.36 38.97
C ARG A 157 -10.37 -4.36 37.48
N SER A 158 -9.26 -4.99 37.09
CA SER A 158 -8.83 -5.11 35.69
C SER A 158 -9.92 -5.73 34.82
N LEU A 159 -10.57 -6.78 35.32
CA LEU A 159 -11.68 -7.45 34.67
C LEU A 159 -12.93 -6.56 34.56
N GLU A 160 -13.31 -5.86 35.63
CA GLU A 160 -14.49 -4.97 35.66
C GLU A 160 -14.34 -3.77 34.71
N VAL A 161 -13.16 -3.17 34.67
CA VAL A 161 -12.84 -2.11 33.70
C VAL A 161 -12.93 -2.66 32.29
N ALA A 162 -12.27 -3.79 32.01
CA ALA A 162 -12.28 -4.38 30.68
C ALA A 162 -13.68 -4.80 30.23
N TRP A 163 -14.50 -5.35 31.13
CA TRP A 163 -15.90 -5.65 30.87
C TRP A 163 -16.68 -4.41 30.42
N THR A 164 -16.54 -3.31 31.16
CA THR A 164 -17.17 -2.02 30.80
C THR A 164 -16.66 -1.52 29.44
N THR A 165 -15.36 -1.59 29.19
CA THR A 165 -14.76 -1.14 27.93
C THR A 165 -15.25 -1.98 26.76
N TYR A 166 -15.22 -3.31 26.84
CA TYR A 166 -15.62 -4.19 25.74
C TYR A 166 -17.11 -4.10 25.44
N THR A 167 -17.96 -4.01 26.46
CA THR A 167 -19.39 -3.79 26.27
C THR A 167 -19.69 -2.42 25.67
N SER A 168 -18.91 -1.37 26.00
CA SER A 168 -19.04 -0.06 25.37
C SER A 168 -18.63 -0.04 23.89
N LEU A 169 -17.72 -0.94 23.49
CA LEU A 169 -17.33 -1.19 22.09
C LEU A 169 -18.36 -2.05 21.33
N GLY A 170 -19.49 -2.40 21.97
CA GLY A 170 -20.57 -3.16 21.36
C GLY A 170 -20.41 -4.67 21.41
N TYR A 171 -19.34 -5.19 22.04
CA TYR A 171 -19.22 -6.62 22.28
C TYR A 171 -20.25 -7.07 23.30
N LYS A 172 -20.94 -8.16 22.98
CA LYS A 172 -21.94 -8.75 23.86
C LYS A 172 -21.35 -9.97 24.54
N PRO A 173 -21.25 -9.98 25.88
CA PRO A 173 -20.98 -11.21 26.59
C PRO A 173 -22.11 -12.22 26.32
N ARG A 174 -21.84 -13.50 26.58
CA ARG A 174 -22.83 -14.58 26.42
C ARG A 174 -24.16 -14.24 27.12
N GLU A 175 -25.27 -14.57 26.47
CA GLU A 175 -26.66 -14.25 26.88
C GLU A 175 -27.16 -15.01 28.13
N ASP A 176 -26.28 -15.68 28.88
CA ASP A 176 -26.58 -16.33 30.15
C ASP A 176 -26.60 -15.26 31.27
N THR A 177 -27.42 -14.21 31.10
CA THR A 177 -27.42 -12.90 31.80
C THR A 177 -27.50 -12.93 33.33
N ASP A 178 -27.64 -14.12 33.91
CA ASP A 178 -27.91 -14.34 35.33
C ASP A 178 -26.66 -14.89 36.06
N LYS A 179 -25.56 -15.18 35.32
CA LYS A 179 -24.35 -15.79 35.87
C LYS A 179 -23.11 -14.90 35.65
N LYS A 180 -22.39 -14.63 36.74
CA LYS A 180 -21.06 -14.01 36.73
C LYS A 180 -20.03 -14.91 36.04
N VAL A 181 -19.02 -14.32 35.42
CA VAL A 181 -17.87 -15.06 34.85
C VAL A 181 -17.02 -15.63 35.98
N ALA A 182 -16.67 -16.92 35.89
CA ALA A 182 -15.83 -17.58 36.89
C ALA A 182 -14.35 -17.41 36.54
N VAL A 183 -13.54 -16.98 37.51
CA VAL A 183 -12.10 -16.77 37.35
C VAL A 183 -11.37 -17.58 38.40
N PHE A 184 -10.38 -18.38 37.98
CA PHE A 184 -9.60 -19.25 38.88
C PHE A 184 -8.14 -18.83 38.92
N LEU A 185 -7.73 -18.21 40.03
CA LEU A 185 -6.35 -17.79 40.29
C LEU A 185 -5.59 -18.93 40.98
N GLY A 186 -4.54 -19.44 40.34
CA GLY A 186 -3.80 -20.62 40.80
C GLY A 186 -4.28 -21.92 40.15
N SER A 187 -4.93 -21.82 38.99
CA SER A 187 -5.43 -23.01 38.30
C SER A 187 -4.30 -23.93 37.83
N THR A 188 -4.44 -25.24 38.06
CA THR A 188 -3.50 -26.28 37.60
C THR A 188 -3.60 -26.59 36.10
N HIS A 189 -4.57 -26.00 35.40
CA HIS A 189 -4.81 -26.24 33.96
C HIS A 189 -3.85 -25.45 33.08
N VAL A 190 -3.26 -24.39 33.63
CA VAL A 190 -2.30 -23.51 32.96
C VAL A 190 -1.03 -23.40 33.81
N PRO A 191 0.15 -23.24 33.19
CA PRO A 191 1.38 -22.93 33.92
C PRO A 191 1.28 -21.61 34.70
N PRO A 192 2.06 -21.42 35.79
CA PRO A 192 2.17 -20.13 36.45
C PRO A 192 2.59 -19.01 35.48
N GLY A 193 1.93 -17.86 35.56
CA GLY A 193 2.15 -16.72 34.68
C GLY A 193 1.37 -16.73 33.36
N VAL A 194 0.55 -17.76 33.12
CA VAL A 194 -0.21 -17.95 31.87
C VAL A 194 -1.71 -17.87 32.14
N GLY A 195 -2.45 -17.29 31.20
CA GLY A 195 -3.91 -17.27 31.18
C GLY A 195 -4.48 -18.25 30.15
N PHE A 196 -5.74 -18.63 30.33
CA PHE A 196 -6.50 -19.37 29.33
C PHE A 196 -8.01 -19.23 29.58
N VAL A 197 -8.77 -18.92 28.54
CA VAL A 197 -10.24 -18.99 28.56
C VAL A 197 -10.74 -20.25 27.88
N GLN A 198 -11.61 -20.98 28.58
CA GLN A 198 -12.22 -22.19 28.03
C GLN A 198 -13.25 -21.86 26.94
N PRO A 199 -13.19 -22.51 25.76
CA PRO A 199 -14.21 -22.35 24.72
C PRO A 199 -15.61 -22.76 25.21
N TYR A 200 -16.64 -22.00 24.79
CA TYR A 200 -18.03 -22.17 25.26
C TYR A 200 -18.66 -23.53 24.90
N GLU A 201 -18.20 -24.17 23.83
CA GLU A 201 -18.69 -25.46 23.36
C GLU A 201 -18.14 -26.62 24.20
N LEU A 202 -17.13 -26.35 25.04
CA LEU A 202 -16.45 -27.33 25.88
C LEU A 202 -16.82 -27.21 27.36
N ALA A 203 -17.37 -26.07 27.80
CA ALA A 203 -17.77 -25.80 29.17
C ALA A 203 -19.15 -25.13 29.24
N ASP A 204 -20.05 -25.65 30.08
CA ASP A 204 -21.38 -25.06 30.36
C ASP A 204 -21.30 -23.75 31.19
N ALA A 205 -20.16 -23.04 31.17
CA ALA A 205 -19.90 -21.81 31.90
C ALA A 205 -18.79 -20.98 31.23
N ASN A 206 -18.80 -19.66 31.45
CA ASN A 206 -17.71 -18.77 31.06
C ASN A 206 -16.61 -18.82 32.13
N ILE A 207 -15.45 -19.40 31.79
CA ILE A 207 -14.38 -19.71 32.74
C ILE A 207 -13.04 -19.17 32.24
N ILE A 208 -12.39 -18.38 33.09
CA ILE A 208 -11.03 -17.87 32.92
C ILE A 208 -10.10 -18.57 33.92
N HIS A 209 -9.00 -19.13 33.42
CA HIS A 209 -7.94 -19.71 34.23
C HIS A 209 -6.72 -18.79 34.21
N ILE A 210 -6.17 -18.50 35.39
CA ILE A 210 -4.91 -17.77 35.52
C ILE A 210 -4.00 -18.59 36.44
N GLY A 211 -2.82 -18.96 35.94
CA GLY A 211 -1.83 -19.69 36.73
C GLY A 211 -1.07 -18.74 37.65
N THR A 212 -1.04 -19.03 38.94
CA THR A 212 -0.28 -18.24 39.93
C THR A 212 0.60 -19.13 40.78
N LYS A 213 1.82 -18.68 41.06
CA LYS A 213 2.73 -19.32 42.02
C LYS A 213 3.55 -18.26 42.75
N PHE A 214 2.92 -17.62 43.73
CA PHE A 214 3.56 -16.56 44.51
C PHE A 214 4.84 -17.03 45.19
N SER A 215 4.84 -18.25 45.74
CA SER A 215 6.00 -18.80 46.46
C SER A 215 7.31 -18.84 45.65
N SER A 216 7.25 -18.82 44.31
CA SER A 216 8.41 -18.73 43.42
C SER A 216 8.47 -17.42 42.60
N GLY A 217 7.65 -16.42 42.94
CA GLY A 217 7.59 -15.13 42.23
C GLY A 217 7.08 -15.23 40.80
N GLN A 218 6.28 -16.26 40.49
CA GLN A 218 5.73 -16.52 39.16
C GLN A 218 4.23 -16.24 39.13
N GLU A 219 3.83 -15.09 39.64
CA GLU A 219 2.46 -14.60 39.50
C GLU A 219 2.27 -14.03 38.10
N ALA A 220 1.06 -14.18 37.57
CA ALA A 220 0.69 -13.58 36.31
C ALA A 220 0.50 -12.06 36.48
N GLU A 221 0.81 -11.31 35.43
CA GLU A 221 0.67 -9.84 35.45
C GLU A 221 -0.81 -9.45 35.65
N GLU A 222 -1.07 -8.58 36.62
CA GLU A 222 -2.40 -8.35 37.21
C GLU A 222 -3.22 -7.23 36.53
N PHE A 223 -2.59 -6.45 35.63
CA PHE A 223 -3.22 -5.37 34.89
C PHE A 223 -3.51 -5.77 33.44
N TYR A 224 -2.53 -6.27 32.72
CA TYR A 224 -2.62 -6.63 31.32
C TYR A 224 -3.32 -7.97 31.10
N LEU A 225 -2.83 -9.06 31.70
CA LEU A 225 -3.27 -10.41 31.33
C LEU A 225 -4.79 -10.65 31.55
N PRO A 226 -5.41 -10.23 32.66
CA PRO A 226 -6.85 -10.44 32.84
C PRO A 226 -7.71 -9.75 31.76
N ARG A 227 -7.23 -8.62 31.21
CA ARG A 227 -7.91 -7.89 30.14
C ARG A 227 -7.84 -8.66 28.82
N HIS A 228 -6.64 -9.14 28.47
CA HIS A 228 -6.39 -10.01 27.32
C HIS A 228 -7.30 -11.24 27.35
N GLU A 229 -7.27 -12.00 28.46
CA GLU A 229 -8.06 -13.21 28.61
C GLU A 229 -9.58 -12.92 28.56
N LEU A 230 -10.04 -11.85 29.21
CA LEU A 230 -11.46 -11.49 29.15
C LEU A 230 -11.91 -11.21 27.71
N PHE A 231 -11.05 -10.65 26.86
CA PHE A 231 -11.42 -10.39 25.47
C PHE A 231 -11.67 -11.69 24.68
N HIS A 232 -10.95 -12.79 24.98
CA HIS A 232 -11.27 -14.11 24.40
C HIS A 232 -12.68 -14.58 24.75
N SER A 233 -13.18 -14.26 25.95
CA SER A 233 -14.58 -14.53 26.29
C SER A 233 -15.53 -13.81 25.34
N MET A 234 -15.24 -12.55 25.00
CA MET A 234 -16.04 -11.77 24.04
C MET A 234 -15.98 -12.40 22.64
N GLN A 235 -14.81 -12.85 22.20
CA GLN A 235 -14.61 -13.48 20.90
C GLN A 235 -15.36 -14.81 20.78
N TYR A 236 -15.36 -15.66 21.80
CA TYR A 236 -16.02 -16.97 21.73
C TYR A 236 -17.52 -16.90 21.47
N ARG A 237 -18.17 -15.75 21.70
CA ARG A 237 -19.58 -15.52 21.31
C ARG A 237 -19.80 -15.64 19.80
N TYR A 238 -18.76 -15.38 19.02
CA TYR A 238 -18.80 -15.39 17.56
C TYR A 238 -18.21 -16.67 16.96
N ILE A 239 -17.31 -17.36 17.67
CA ILE A 239 -16.54 -18.44 17.02
C ILE A 239 -17.28 -19.80 17.02
N GLY A 240 -18.22 -20.07 17.93
CA GLY A 240 -19.05 -21.27 17.86
C GLY A 240 -18.26 -22.60 17.69
N TRP A 241 -18.77 -23.51 16.85
CA TRP A 241 -18.09 -24.77 16.47
C TRP A 241 -16.86 -24.56 15.55
N SER A 242 -16.58 -23.32 15.19
CA SER A 242 -15.70 -22.99 14.07
C SER A 242 -14.20 -23.05 14.39
N LEU A 243 -13.84 -23.01 15.67
CA LEU A 243 -12.48 -23.32 16.18
C LEU A 243 -11.95 -24.66 15.68
N ILE A 244 -12.84 -25.59 15.30
CA ILE A 244 -12.49 -26.95 14.89
C ILE A 244 -12.04 -27.01 13.42
N PHE A 245 -12.43 -26.04 12.59
CA PHE A 245 -12.22 -26.10 11.14
C PHE A 245 -10.97 -25.36 10.66
N ASN A 246 -10.61 -24.20 11.24
CA ASN A 246 -9.41 -23.46 10.84
C ASN A 246 -8.71 -22.79 12.04
N MET A 247 -8.33 -23.63 13.00
CA MET A 247 -7.84 -23.20 14.32
C MET A 247 -6.60 -22.30 14.27
N ARG A 248 -5.77 -22.38 13.22
CA ARG A 248 -4.51 -21.64 13.16
C ARG A 248 -4.71 -20.17 12.77
N SER A 249 -5.36 -19.94 11.64
CA SER A 249 -5.66 -18.59 11.13
C SER A 249 -6.58 -17.82 12.09
N LEU A 250 -7.62 -18.49 12.60
CA LEU A 250 -8.52 -17.89 13.59
C LEU A 250 -7.83 -17.62 14.93
N ASN A 251 -7.00 -18.54 15.44
CA ASN A 251 -6.26 -18.28 16.69
C ASN A 251 -5.32 -17.08 16.51
N ALA A 252 -4.63 -16.94 15.38
CA ALA A 252 -3.77 -15.78 15.17
C ALA A 252 -4.55 -14.45 15.25
N TRP A 253 -5.72 -14.37 14.62
CA TRP A 253 -6.59 -13.19 14.72
C TRP A 253 -7.20 -12.99 16.12
N MET A 254 -7.50 -14.09 16.83
CA MET A 254 -7.93 -14.04 18.24
C MET A 254 -6.87 -13.40 19.12
N GLU A 255 -5.62 -13.87 19.08
CA GLU A 255 -4.54 -13.31 19.91
C GLU A 255 -4.28 -11.83 19.54
N ALA A 256 -4.19 -11.52 18.24
CA ALA A 256 -3.95 -10.16 17.76
C ALA A 256 -5.01 -9.16 18.25
N THR A 257 -6.29 -9.52 18.17
CA THR A 257 -7.37 -8.64 18.62
C THR A 257 -7.59 -8.70 20.14
N ALA A 258 -7.13 -9.73 20.84
CA ALA A 258 -7.08 -9.75 22.30
C ALA A 258 -6.02 -8.78 22.85
N GLU A 259 -4.88 -8.63 22.15
CA GLU A 259 -3.90 -7.59 22.46
C GLU A 259 -4.43 -6.18 22.20
N TRP A 260 -5.10 -5.97 21.07
CA TRP A 260 -5.84 -4.73 20.80
C TRP A 260 -6.90 -4.45 21.89
N GLY A 261 -7.68 -5.46 22.27
CA GLY A 261 -8.68 -5.34 23.33
C GLY A 261 -8.04 -5.01 24.68
N ALA A 262 -6.93 -5.65 25.03
CA ALA A 262 -6.17 -5.31 26.23
C ALA A 262 -5.72 -3.84 26.19
N HIS A 263 -5.21 -3.36 25.05
CA HIS A 263 -4.83 -1.96 24.86
C HIS A 263 -6.01 -1.00 25.09
N GLN A 264 -7.17 -1.24 24.46
CA GLN A 264 -8.36 -0.38 24.66
C GLN A 264 -8.77 -0.31 26.15
N ALA A 265 -8.71 -1.44 26.87
CA ALA A 265 -9.02 -1.48 28.29
C ALA A 265 -7.96 -0.82 29.17
N LEU A 266 -6.67 -0.89 28.80
CA LEU A 266 -5.58 -0.19 29.49
C LEU A 266 -5.65 1.33 29.29
N LEU A 267 -5.99 1.80 28.08
CA LEU A 267 -6.20 3.23 27.79
C LEU A 267 -7.34 3.84 28.64
N SER A 268 -8.36 3.05 28.94
CA SER A 268 -9.50 3.49 29.75
C SER A 268 -9.22 3.57 31.26
N ASP A 269 -8.08 3.04 31.74
CA ASP A 269 -7.76 2.96 33.17
C ASP A 269 -6.49 3.72 33.55
N ASN A 270 -6.67 4.92 34.09
CA ASN A 270 -5.58 5.76 34.58
C ASN A 270 -4.87 5.20 35.83
N ALA A 271 -5.40 4.14 36.45
CA ALA A 271 -4.78 3.53 37.63
C ALA A 271 -3.67 2.53 37.30
N VAL A 272 -3.53 2.15 36.02
CA VAL A 272 -2.54 1.16 35.58
C VAL A 272 -1.12 1.73 35.73
N PRO A 273 -0.20 1.00 36.39
CA PRO A 273 1.20 1.39 36.46
C PRO A 273 1.85 1.51 35.07
N THR A 274 2.73 2.49 34.90
CA THR A 274 3.50 2.66 33.64
C THR A 274 4.24 1.38 33.22
N ALA A 275 4.70 0.58 34.18
CA ALA A 275 5.44 -0.66 33.91
C ALA A 275 4.58 -1.76 33.24
N SER A 276 3.26 -1.74 33.44
CA SER A 276 2.33 -2.73 32.90
C SER A 276 1.53 -2.21 31.70
N LYS A 277 1.51 -0.88 31.52
CA LYS A 277 0.66 -0.20 30.53
C LYS A 277 0.92 -0.64 29.08
N TYR A 278 2.14 -1.06 28.76
CA TYR A 278 2.57 -1.39 27.39
C TYR A 278 2.82 -2.88 27.17
N ASP A 279 2.35 -3.72 28.09
CA ASP A 279 2.61 -5.15 28.05
C ASP A 279 2.01 -5.86 26.82
N TYR A 280 0.89 -5.33 26.30
CA TYR A 280 0.26 -5.80 25.06
C TYR A 280 1.15 -5.68 23.82
N ALA A 281 2.12 -4.75 23.84
CA ALA A 281 2.98 -4.46 22.70
C ALA A 281 4.31 -5.23 22.73
N LYS A 282 4.55 -6.09 23.73
CA LYS A 282 5.84 -6.78 23.94
C LYS A 282 6.27 -7.67 22.78
N ALA A 283 5.32 -8.16 21.98
CA ALA A 283 5.59 -9.08 20.89
C ALA A 283 5.70 -8.40 19.51
N LEU A 284 5.69 -7.06 19.48
CA LEU A 284 5.74 -6.29 18.23
C LEU A 284 7.02 -6.55 17.42
N ASP A 285 8.15 -6.75 18.10
CA ASP A 285 9.41 -7.12 17.46
C ASP A 285 9.31 -8.44 16.68
N THR A 286 8.67 -9.44 17.27
CA THR A 286 8.56 -10.80 16.74
C THR A 286 7.71 -10.86 15.47
N PHE A 287 6.72 -9.97 15.37
CA PHE A 287 5.95 -9.77 14.13
C PHE A 287 6.82 -9.11 13.05
N PHE A 288 7.51 -8.02 13.40
CA PHE A 288 8.34 -7.27 12.45
C PHE A 288 9.71 -7.90 12.12
N GLU A 289 10.09 -9.00 12.78
CA GLU A 289 11.20 -9.87 12.38
C GLU A 289 10.90 -10.74 11.16
N ARG A 290 9.62 -10.92 10.81
CA ARG A 290 9.17 -11.70 9.64
C ARG A 290 7.98 -11.04 8.95
N PRO A 291 8.11 -9.77 8.52
CA PRO A 291 6.99 -9.05 7.92
C PRO A 291 6.50 -9.69 6.62
N GLU A 292 7.29 -10.54 5.97
CA GLU A 292 6.92 -11.29 4.76
C GLU A 292 5.99 -12.49 5.02
N ASP A 293 5.83 -12.91 6.28
CA ASP A 293 4.95 -14.01 6.64
C ASP A 293 3.46 -13.62 6.56
N GLU A 294 2.59 -14.63 6.59
CA GLU A 294 1.15 -14.42 6.53
C GLU A 294 0.67 -13.63 7.76
N LEU A 295 -0.23 -12.68 7.55
CA LEU A 295 -0.78 -11.85 8.62
C LEU A 295 -1.34 -12.70 9.79
N THR A 296 -2.05 -13.77 9.43
CA THR A 296 -2.69 -14.73 10.36
C THR A 296 -1.81 -15.95 10.65
N LYS A 297 -0.49 -15.83 10.51
CA LYS A 297 0.44 -16.90 10.85
C LYS A 297 0.47 -17.16 12.36
N GLN A 298 0.34 -18.44 12.71
CA GLN A 298 0.44 -18.95 14.08
C GLN A 298 1.70 -19.80 14.26
N ASP A 299 2.60 -19.39 15.16
CA ASP A 299 3.88 -20.10 15.42
C ASP A 299 3.77 -21.21 16.48
N GLY A 300 2.58 -21.40 17.04
CA GLY A 300 2.31 -22.22 18.20
C GLY A 300 1.66 -21.40 19.32
N PHE A 301 0.97 -22.08 20.23
CA PHE A 301 0.29 -21.42 21.35
C PHE A 301 1.31 -20.67 22.22
N GLY A 302 1.04 -19.39 22.54
CA GLY A 302 1.92 -18.55 23.35
C GLY A 302 3.21 -18.09 22.65
N SER A 303 3.28 -18.15 21.30
CA SER A 303 4.42 -17.65 20.51
C SER A 303 4.19 -16.23 20.01
N GLY A 304 5.23 -15.38 19.93
CA GLY A 304 5.07 -13.92 19.82
C GLY A 304 4.42 -13.37 18.53
N HIS A 305 4.51 -14.06 17.38
CA HIS A 305 4.09 -13.46 16.09
C HIS A 305 2.63 -13.03 16.07
N GLN A 306 1.71 -13.91 16.50
CA GLN A 306 0.29 -13.61 16.48
C GLN A 306 -0.13 -12.53 17.49
N TYR A 307 0.61 -12.36 18.59
CA TYR A 307 0.39 -11.27 19.53
C TYR A 307 0.83 -9.94 18.93
N GLY A 308 2.00 -9.90 18.29
CA GLY A 308 2.53 -8.69 17.63
C GLY A 308 1.68 -8.20 16.45
N ALA A 309 0.85 -9.07 15.86
CA ALA A 309 -0.08 -8.71 14.79
C ALA A 309 -1.22 -7.76 15.25
N PHE A 310 -1.34 -7.44 16.55
CA PHE A 310 -2.27 -6.42 17.07
C PHE A 310 -2.14 -5.09 16.33
N ILE A 311 -0.94 -4.74 15.85
CA ILE A 311 -0.68 -3.51 15.11
C ILE A 311 -1.56 -3.39 13.86
N PHE A 312 -1.95 -4.52 13.26
CA PHE A 312 -2.90 -4.53 12.15
C PHE A 312 -4.33 -4.25 12.61
N ALA A 313 -4.73 -4.70 13.81
CA ALA A 313 -6.03 -4.33 14.39
C ALA A 313 -6.07 -2.82 14.73
N GLU A 314 -4.98 -2.25 15.26
CA GLU A 314 -4.87 -0.79 15.45
C GLU A 314 -4.99 -0.04 14.11
N PHE A 315 -4.32 -0.54 13.07
CA PHE A 315 -4.42 0.00 11.72
C PHE A 315 -5.87 -0.01 11.22
N LEU A 316 -6.57 -1.14 11.29
CA LEU A 316 -7.96 -1.23 10.84
C LEU A 316 -8.88 -0.31 11.65
N GLN A 317 -8.72 -0.24 12.97
CA GLN A 317 -9.48 0.67 13.82
C GLN A 317 -9.31 2.12 13.37
N GLU A 318 -8.08 2.59 13.20
CA GLU A 318 -7.84 3.98 12.82
C GLU A 318 -8.25 4.27 11.37
N ARG A 319 -8.27 3.25 10.50
CA ARG A 319 -8.63 3.39 9.08
C ARG A 319 -10.10 3.32 8.78
N LEU A 320 -10.75 2.31 9.34
CA LEU A 320 -12.11 1.93 9.02
C LEU A 320 -13.07 2.33 10.16
N GLY A 321 -12.53 2.69 11.33
CA GLY A 321 -13.26 3.05 12.53
C GLY A 321 -13.25 1.92 13.56
N THR A 322 -13.51 2.28 14.82
CA THR A 322 -13.47 1.39 15.99
C THR A 322 -14.33 0.14 15.87
N ASP A 323 -15.46 0.22 15.16
CA ASP A 323 -16.36 -0.91 14.95
C ASP A 323 -15.80 -2.01 14.04
N SER A 324 -14.76 -1.72 13.25
CA SER A 324 -14.21 -2.66 12.26
C SER A 324 -13.73 -3.98 12.87
N ILE A 325 -13.14 -3.93 14.06
CA ILE A 325 -12.69 -5.14 14.75
C ILE A 325 -13.90 -6.00 15.17
N ARG A 326 -14.98 -5.39 15.66
CA ARG A 326 -16.21 -6.11 15.99
C ARG A 326 -16.87 -6.69 14.73
N HIS A 327 -16.93 -5.92 13.65
CA HIS A 327 -17.46 -6.41 12.37
C HIS A 327 -16.68 -7.62 11.84
N SER A 328 -15.34 -7.66 12.01
CA SER A 328 -14.54 -8.85 11.66
C SER A 328 -15.00 -10.10 12.41
N TRP A 329 -15.38 -9.97 13.69
CA TRP A 329 -15.90 -11.06 14.50
C TRP A 329 -17.34 -11.43 14.15
N GLU A 330 -18.19 -10.46 13.82
CA GLU A 330 -19.56 -10.71 13.35
C GLU A 330 -19.55 -11.53 12.04
N ARG A 331 -18.66 -11.18 11.09
CA ARG A 331 -18.44 -11.97 9.88
C ARG A 331 -18.01 -13.41 10.19
N ILE A 332 -17.02 -13.57 11.08
CA ILE A 332 -16.55 -14.89 11.54
C ILE A 332 -17.71 -15.72 12.12
N GLY A 333 -18.64 -15.09 12.83
CA GLY A 333 -19.81 -15.76 13.40
C GLY A 333 -20.90 -16.12 12.40
N ASP A 334 -21.03 -15.38 11.31
CA ASP A 334 -21.96 -15.66 10.22
C ASP A 334 -21.37 -16.64 9.18
N ALA A 335 -20.05 -16.79 9.15
CA ALA A 335 -19.35 -17.65 8.21
C ALA A 335 -19.55 -19.15 8.51
N TRP A 336 -19.83 -19.92 7.46
CA TRP A 336 -19.98 -21.37 7.58
C TRP A 336 -18.63 -22.08 7.80
N PHE A 337 -17.55 -21.56 7.22
CA PHE A 337 -16.16 -22.01 7.41
C PHE A 337 -15.28 -20.79 7.66
N PRO A 338 -15.27 -20.23 8.87
CA PRO A 338 -14.53 -19.00 9.10
C PRO A 338 -13.03 -19.26 9.00
N ASP A 339 -12.38 -18.31 8.34
CA ASP A 339 -10.94 -18.20 8.20
C ASP A 339 -10.59 -16.74 8.45
N GLY A 340 -9.77 -16.46 9.47
CA GLY A 340 -9.49 -15.09 9.89
C GLY A 340 -8.96 -14.23 8.73
N ALA A 341 -8.11 -14.81 7.90
CA ALA A 341 -7.52 -14.13 6.75
C ALA A 341 -8.58 -13.74 5.70
N THR A 342 -9.43 -14.69 5.29
CA THR A 342 -10.52 -14.45 4.34
C THR A 342 -11.51 -13.41 4.88
N GLU A 343 -11.93 -13.54 6.14
CA GLU A 343 -12.91 -12.62 6.73
C GLU A 343 -12.36 -11.19 6.90
N ILE A 344 -11.06 -11.04 7.17
CA ILE A 344 -10.39 -9.73 7.18
C ILE A 344 -10.42 -9.10 5.78
N LYS A 345 -10.09 -9.87 4.73
CA LYS A 345 -10.13 -9.37 3.36
C LYS A 345 -11.53 -8.93 2.99
N ASP A 346 -12.51 -9.80 3.23
CA ASP A 346 -13.88 -9.55 2.80
C ASP A 346 -14.54 -8.46 3.67
N LEU A 347 -14.12 -8.27 4.93
CA LEU A 347 -14.46 -7.08 5.71
C LEU A 347 -14.02 -5.79 5.00
N ILE A 348 -12.76 -5.72 4.57
CA ILE A 348 -12.19 -4.54 3.92
C ILE A 348 -12.92 -4.26 2.59
N GLU A 349 -13.14 -5.30 1.79
CA GLU A 349 -13.73 -5.18 0.46
C GLU A 349 -15.26 -5.02 0.49
N ASP A 350 -15.98 -5.87 1.23
CA ASP A 350 -17.45 -5.92 1.17
C ASP A 350 -18.12 -4.92 2.13
N ASP A 351 -17.62 -4.83 3.37
CA ASP A 351 -18.30 -4.04 4.41
C ASP A 351 -17.89 -2.56 4.39
N TYR A 352 -16.64 -2.30 3.98
CA TYR A 352 -16.06 -0.96 3.97
C TYR A 352 -15.80 -0.40 2.56
N ASP A 353 -16.04 -1.19 1.50
CA ASP A 353 -15.87 -0.79 0.09
C ASP A 353 -14.47 -0.21 -0.19
N ARG A 354 -13.44 -0.91 0.33
CA ARG A 354 -12.03 -0.55 0.17
C ARG A 354 -11.29 -1.62 -0.63
N ASP A 355 -10.24 -1.19 -1.32
CA ASP A 355 -9.34 -2.11 -2.00
C ASP A 355 -8.34 -2.68 -0.99
N SER A 356 -8.37 -4.00 -0.78
CA SER A 356 -7.48 -4.65 0.17
C SER A 356 -6.00 -4.44 -0.16
N ASN A 357 -5.64 -4.42 -1.44
CA ASN A 357 -4.26 -4.19 -1.88
C ASN A 357 -3.79 -2.78 -1.54
N GLU A 358 -4.69 -1.80 -1.63
CA GLU A 358 -4.42 -0.44 -1.19
C GLU A 358 -4.18 -0.40 0.32
N GLU A 359 -5.06 -1.00 1.12
CA GLU A 359 -4.92 -0.96 2.58
C GLU A 359 -3.64 -1.68 3.06
N PHE A 360 -3.29 -2.84 2.49
CA PHE A 360 -2.03 -3.52 2.80
C PHE A 360 -0.79 -2.74 2.34
N ARG A 361 -0.87 -2.02 1.22
CA ARG A 361 0.19 -1.08 0.81
C ARG A 361 0.38 -0.01 1.87
N VAL A 362 -0.70 0.68 2.28
CA VAL A 362 -0.57 1.76 3.26
C VAL A 362 -0.18 1.23 4.65
N PHE A 363 -0.65 0.04 5.05
CA PHE A 363 -0.21 -0.64 6.26
C PHE A 363 1.32 -0.86 6.25
N GLY A 364 1.85 -1.41 5.15
CA GLY A 364 3.29 -1.57 4.98
C GLY A 364 4.04 -0.24 5.12
N VAL A 365 3.61 0.80 4.41
CA VAL A 365 4.28 2.11 4.42
C VAL A 365 4.25 2.73 5.82
N ALA A 366 3.12 2.63 6.51
CA ALA A 366 2.94 3.16 7.86
C ALA A 366 3.85 2.47 8.88
N ASN A 367 3.99 1.15 8.79
CA ASN A 367 4.86 0.38 9.68
C ASN A 367 6.34 0.66 9.41
N TYR A 368 6.74 0.86 8.16
CA TYR A 368 8.13 1.19 7.83
C TYR A 368 8.58 2.52 8.43
N GLN A 369 7.66 3.48 8.53
CA GLN A 369 7.93 4.82 9.04
C GLN A 369 7.57 5.01 10.51
N LEU A 370 7.09 3.96 11.19
CA LEU A 370 6.49 4.02 12.53
C LEU A 370 7.38 4.77 13.53
N CYS A 371 8.68 4.50 13.51
CA CYS A 371 9.65 5.06 14.45
C CYS A 371 10.49 6.21 13.92
N GLY A 372 10.11 6.80 12.78
CA GLY A 372 10.82 7.93 12.20
C GLY A 372 10.95 9.13 13.14
N GLY A 373 9.88 9.41 13.89
CA GLY A 373 9.76 10.65 14.67
C GLY A 373 9.70 11.88 13.75
N GLY A 374 8.67 12.72 13.88
CA GLY A 374 8.53 13.86 12.97
C GLY A 374 7.37 14.76 13.31
N THR A 375 7.38 15.94 12.71
CA THR A 375 6.24 16.85 12.72
C THR A 375 5.18 16.38 11.73
N ALA A 376 3.93 16.84 11.86
CA ALA A 376 2.89 16.55 10.88
C ALA A 376 3.30 16.94 9.44
N ALA A 377 4.14 17.97 9.28
CA ALA A 377 4.67 18.40 8.00
C ALA A 377 5.66 17.40 7.38
N ASP A 378 6.40 16.63 8.21
CA ASP A 378 7.33 15.61 7.71
C ASP A 378 6.61 14.47 7.01
N TYR A 379 5.41 14.11 7.47
CA TYR A 379 4.58 13.08 6.86
C TYR A 379 3.79 13.56 5.63
N GLY A 380 3.69 14.87 5.40
CA GLY A 380 2.87 15.42 4.32
C GLY A 380 1.41 14.95 4.40
N ALA A 381 0.89 14.44 3.29
CA ALA A 381 -0.48 13.91 3.18
C ALA A 381 -0.58 12.39 3.49
N TYR A 382 0.54 11.72 3.76
CA TYR A 382 0.55 10.28 3.99
C TYR A 382 0.01 9.93 5.36
N TRP A 383 -0.76 8.85 5.41
CA TRP A 383 -1.31 8.38 6.66
C TRP A 383 -0.20 7.86 7.59
N ARG A 384 -0.43 8.06 8.89
CA ARG A 384 0.36 7.53 10.00
C ARG A 384 -0.57 7.19 11.16
N TYR A 385 -0.15 6.28 12.02
CA TYR A 385 -0.81 6.02 13.30
C TYR A 385 -0.93 7.33 14.11
N GLN A 386 -2.11 7.57 14.65
CA GLN A 386 -2.39 8.68 15.56
C GLN A 386 -2.38 8.25 17.03
N ASP A 387 -2.26 6.95 17.30
CA ASP A 387 -2.19 6.41 18.64
C ASP A 387 -1.07 7.06 19.49
N ALA A 388 -1.38 7.34 20.75
CA ALA A 388 -0.46 7.98 21.69
C ALA A 388 0.71 7.06 22.10
N ASP A 389 0.51 5.74 22.00
CA ASP A 389 1.48 4.73 22.39
C ASP A 389 2.50 4.40 21.28
N VAL A 390 2.42 5.01 20.10
CA VAL A 390 3.40 4.84 19.00
C VAL A 390 4.85 5.00 19.48
N SER A 391 5.10 6.01 20.35
CA SER A 391 6.44 6.22 20.91
C SER A 391 6.94 5.04 21.75
N GLN A 392 6.03 4.31 22.39
CA GLN A 392 6.31 3.14 23.22
C GLN A 392 6.44 1.88 22.38
N TRP A 393 5.61 1.71 21.34
CA TRP A 393 5.77 0.66 20.34
C TRP A 393 7.18 0.67 19.74
N CYS A 394 7.72 1.85 19.48
CA CYS A 394 9.09 2.02 19.01
C CYS A 394 10.17 1.59 20.00
N THR A 395 9.91 1.63 21.31
CA THR A 395 10.85 1.09 22.30
C THR A 395 10.86 -0.44 22.31
N GLN A 396 9.74 -1.07 21.96
CA GLN A 396 9.62 -2.53 21.85
C GLN A 396 10.25 -3.06 20.55
N LEU A 397 10.32 -2.24 19.50
CA LEU A 397 10.94 -2.58 18.21
C LEU A 397 12.47 -2.63 18.20
N GLY A 398 13.14 -2.43 19.35
CA GLY A 398 14.59 -2.24 19.45
C GLY A 398 15.47 -3.40 18.94
N GLY A 399 14.89 -4.56 18.63
CA GLY A 399 15.57 -5.72 18.04
C GLY A 399 15.59 -5.76 16.50
N THR A 400 14.75 -4.98 15.82
CA THR A 400 14.62 -5.00 14.35
C THR A 400 15.02 -3.68 13.71
N GLY A 401 15.98 -3.75 12.77
CA GLY A 401 16.07 -2.82 11.65
C GLY A 401 16.65 -1.42 11.87
N SER A 402 17.29 -1.10 13.00
CA SER A 402 18.22 0.04 13.00
C SER A 402 19.53 -0.39 12.35
N ASP A 403 19.82 0.12 11.16
CA ASP A 403 21.06 -0.15 10.45
C ASP A 403 21.85 1.16 10.26
N SER A 404 22.97 1.10 9.54
CA SER A 404 23.74 2.32 9.24
C SER A 404 23.02 3.29 8.29
N THR A 405 21.93 2.85 7.65
CA THR A 405 21.18 3.61 6.66
C THR A 405 20.24 4.59 7.36
N PHE A 406 19.46 4.11 8.33
CA PHE A 406 18.64 4.95 9.19
C PHE A 406 18.79 4.57 10.67
N SER A 407 18.99 5.58 11.52
CA SER A 407 19.13 5.40 12.98
C SER A 407 17.78 5.24 13.71
N VAL A 408 16.78 4.65 13.05
CA VAL A 408 15.44 4.40 13.62
C VAL A 408 15.08 2.93 13.45
N ALA A 409 14.32 2.38 14.40
CA ALA A 409 13.86 0.99 14.34
C ALA A 409 12.81 0.82 13.23
N ARG A 410 12.85 -0.32 12.54
CA ARG A 410 12.04 -0.60 11.34
C ARG A 410 11.75 -2.09 11.22
N PRO A 411 10.70 -2.49 10.48
CA PRO A 411 10.54 -3.88 10.06
C PRO A 411 11.81 -4.42 9.41
N LYS A 412 12.04 -5.73 9.54
CA LYS A 412 13.15 -6.40 8.87
C LYS A 412 13.12 -6.10 7.37
N HIS A 413 14.28 -5.74 6.83
CA HIS A 413 14.47 -5.32 5.45
C HIS A 413 15.83 -5.82 4.94
N GLU A 414 15.97 -5.86 3.62
CA GLU A 414 17.27 -6.00 2.97
C GLU A 414 17.86 -4.60 2.69
N THR A 415 19.18 -4.43 2.86
CA THR A 415 19.87 -3.21 2.45
C THR A 415 20.82 -3.54 1.29
N VAL A 416 20.51 -3.02 0.11
CA VAL A 416 21.31 -3.17 -1.10
C VAL A 416 22.01 -1.85 -1.42
N THR A 417 23.34 -1.88 -1.38
CA THR A 417 24.14 -0.72 -1.79
C THR A 417 24.34 -0.76 -3.30
N LEU A 418 23.78 0.22 -4.02
CA LEU A 418 23.78 0.26 -5.48
C LEU A 418 25.18 0.56 -6.04
N PRO A 419 25.66 -0.20 -7.05
CA PRO A 419 26.90 0.13 -7.76
C PRO A 419 26.79 1.44 -8.55
N ALA A 420 27.91 1.90 -9.11
CA ALA A 420 27.99 3.16 -9.84
C ALA A 420 27.10 3.24 -11.10
N ASP A 421 26.71 2.10 -11.69
CA ASP A 421 25.76 2.01 -12.80
C ASP A 421 24.30 1.82 -12.33
N GLY A 422 24.07 1.76 -11.02
CA GLY A 422 22.75 1.61 -10.40
C GLY A 422 22.12 0.24 -10.61
N LYS A 423 22.86 -0.74 -11.16
CA LYS A 423 22.33 -2.05 -11.47
C LYS A 423 22.34 -2.96 -10.25
N ALA A 424 21.16 -3.33 -9.79
CA ALA A 424 20.95 -4.36 -8.80
C ALA A 424 19.68 -5.15 -9.16
N SER A 425 19.52 -6.31 -8.56
CA SER A 425 18.33 -7.14 -8.76
C SER A 425 18.14 -8.05 -7.56
N GLY A 426 16.90 -8.40 -7.28
CA GLY A 426 16.57 -9.34 -6.23
C GLY A 426 15.26 -10.05 -6.51
N LYS A 427 14.99 -11.06 -5.68
CA LYS A 427 13.73 -11.79 -5.72
C LYS A 427 13.33 -12.21 -4.31
N TRP A 428 12.04 -12.21 -4.04
CA TRP A 428 11.51 -12.57 -2.74
C TRP A 428 10.12 -13.19 -2.85
N THR A 429 9.73 -13.92 -1.82
CA THR A 429 8.42 -14.55 -1.72
C THR A 429 7.66 -13.92 -0.57
N VAL A 430 6.47 -13.40 -0.84
CA VAL A 430 5.62 -12.71 0.14
C VAL A 430 4.31 -13.50 0.30
N LYS A 431 3.94 -13.79 1.54
CA LYS A 431 2.69 -14.51 1.85
C LYS A 431 1.50 -13.57 1.97
N GLY A 432 0.29 -14.12 1.93
CA GLY A 432 -0.94 -13.38 2.09
C GLY A 432 -0.96 -12.42 3.29
N GLY A 433 -1.10 -11.11 3.02
CA GLY A 433 -1.11 -10.07 4.05
C GLY A 433 0.28 -9.63 4.54
N GLY A 434 1.34 -10.23 4.03
CA GLY A 434 2.73 -9.89 4.34
C GLY A 434 3.26 -8.72 3.50
N VAL A 435 4.40 -8.17 3.93
CA VAL A 435 5.16 -7.12 3.26
C VAL A 435 6.66 -7.40 3.31
N HIS A 436 7.33 -7.33 2.17
CA HIS A 436 8.80 -7.35 2.11
C HIS A 436 9.37 -5.97 1.77
N TYR A 437 10.56 -5.67 2.29
CA TYR A 437 11.20 -4.36 2.20
C TYR A 437 12.65 -4.48 1.72
N VAL A 438 13.02 -3.64 0.76
CA VAL A 438 14.38 -3.52 0.24
C VAL A 438 14.80 -2.06 0.21
N ASP A 439 15.80 -1.69 1.01
CA ASP A 439 16.46 -0.39 0.94
C ASP A 439 17.55 -0.40 -0.13
N LEU A 440 17.35 0.40 -1.17
CA LEU A 440 18.33 0.70 -2.20
C LEU A 440 19.11 1.94 -1.80
N VAL A 441 20.38 1.76 -1.44
CA VAL A 441 21.26 2.83 -0.96
C VAL A 441 22.21 3.25 -2.09
N GLY A 442 22.09 4.49 -2.55
CA GLY A 442 22.91 5.01 -3.63
C GLY A 442 24.38 5.20 -3.21
N GLN A 443 25.33 4.67 -4.00
CA GLN A 443 26.77 5.01 -3.86
C GLN A 443 27.19 6.26 -4.63
N ALA A 444 26.32 6.75 -5.50
CA ALA A 444 26.69 7.74 -6.48
C ALA A 444 26.89 9.11 -5.81
N ASP A 445 27.88 9.85 -6.32
CA ASP A 445 28.32 11.17 -5.86
C ASP A 445 27.19 11.96 -5.15
N PRO A 446 27.27 12.21 -3.83
CA PRO A 446 26.21 12.88 -3.08
C PRO A 446 25.95 14.33 -3.54
N SER A 447 26.77 14.88 -4.44
CA SER A 447 26.47 16.14 -5.13
C SER A 447 25.55 15.99 -6.36
N LYS A 448 25.17 14.76 -6.72
CA LYS A 448 24.36 14.43 -7.89
C LYS A 448 23.08 13.71 -7.51
N LEU A 449 22.00 14.07 -8.18
CA LEU A 449 20.73 13.35 -8.16
C LEU A 449 20.68 12.45 -9.41
N TRP A 450 20.23 11.21 -9.25
CA TRP A 450 20.15 10.20 -10.30
C TRP A 450 18.69 9.76 -10.43
N ASN A 451 18.16 9.65 -11.65
CA ASN A 451 16.93 8.88 -11.83
C ASN A 451 17.28 7.39 -11.85
N MET A 452 16.38 6.58 -11.32
CA MET A 452 16.52 5.14 -11.21
C MET A 452 15.23 4.52 -11.72
N ALA A 453 15.35 3.63 -12.71
CA ALA A 453 14.24 2.78 -13.11
C ALA A 453 14.25 1.55 -12.21
N VAL A 454 13.11 1.23 -11.62
CA VAL A 454 12.85 0.00 -10.85
C VAL A 454 11.87 -0.83 -11.65
N ARG A 455 12.38 -1.85 -12.34
CA ARG A 455 11.55 -2.83 -13.04
C ARG A 455 11.10 -3.89 -12.04
N THR A 456 9.79 -4.14 -12.00
CA THR A 456 9.14 -5.05 -11.07
C THR A 456 8.41 -6.13 -11.87
N MET A 457 8.54 -7.38 -11.45
CA MET A 457 8.00 -8.54 -12.14
C MET A 457 7.35 -9.46 -11.11
N GLN A 458 6.19 -10.01 -11.44
CA GLN A 458 5.44 -10.99 -10.66
C GLN A 458 4.79 -11.98 -11.64
N ASP A 459 4.17 -13.05 -11.15
CA ASP A 459 3.44 -13.97 -12.02
C ASP A 459 2.08 -13.34 -12.44
N ASP A 460 1.42 -13.92 -13.45
CA ASP A 460 0.23 -13.37 -14.13
C ASP A 460 -0.96 -13.07 -13.19
N ASP A 461 -0.92 -13.55 -11.95
CA ASP A 461 -1.98 -13.43 -10.96
C ASP A 461 -2.06 -12.04 -10.29
N LYS A 462 -1.05 -11.17 -10.48
CA LYS A 462 -1.04 -9.75 -10.08
C LYS A 462 -1.38 -9.48 -8.60
N ARG A 463 -0.87 -10.33 -7.71
CA ARG A 463 -1.21 -10.30 -6.27
C ARG A 463 -0.33 -9.37 -5.44
N LEU A 464 0.84 -8.99 -5.98
CA LEU A 464 1.74 -8.03 -5.32
C LEU A 464 1.44 -6.60 -5.80
N THR A 465 1.43 -5.70 -4.83
CA THR A 465 1.58 -4.26 -5.07
C THR A 465 3.01 -3.88 -4.74
N PHE A 466 3.73 -3.41 -5.76
CA PHE A 466 5.07 -2.86 -5.63
C PHE A 466 4.96 -1.37 -5.35
N THR A 467 5.66 -0.88 -4.34
CA THR A 467 5.65 0.55 -3.96
C THR A 467 7.07 1.04 -3.79
N VAL A 468 7.39 2.15 -4.45
CA VAL A 468 8.70 2.78 -4.38
C VAL A 468 8.61 4.03 -3.55
N VAL A 469 9.46 4.15 -2.54
CA VAL A 469 9.48 5.38 -1.74
C VAL A 469 10.85 5.93 -1.39
N ASN A 470 10.99 7.25 -1.54
CA ASN A 470 12.27 7.93 -1.45
C ASN A 470 12.33 8.75 -0.17
N TRP A 471 13.38 8.54 0.60
CA TRP A 471 13.51 9.11 1.93
C TRP A 471 14.60 10.18 1.98
N GLU A 472 14.26 11.36 2.50
CA GLU A 472 15.26 12.34 2.94
C GLU A 472 15.78 11.93 4.32
N LYS A 473 14.83 11.58 5.18
CA LYS A 473 14.97 10.95 6.49
C LYS A 473 13.63 10.28 6.76
N ILE A 474 13.55 9.25 7.58
CA ILE A 474 12.23 8.73 7.97
C ILE A 474 11.63 9.70 9.01
N PRO A 475 10.37 10.16 8.85
CA PRO A 475 9.36 9.81 7.84
C PRO A 475 9.25 10.79 6.65
N ARG A 476 10.16 11.76 6.54
CA ARG A 476 10.15 12.78 5.48
C ARG A 476 10.55 12.22 4.11
N ARG A 477 9.62 12.33 3.16
CA ARG A 477 9.83 11.96 1.77
C ARG A 477 10.62 13.03 1.02
N CYS A 478 11.40 12.60 0.02
CA CYS A 478 12.05 13.51 -0.91
C CYS A 478 11.11 14.08 -1.97
N PHE A 479 10.19 13.23 -2.42
CA PHE A 479 9.22 13.51 -3.45
C PHE A 479 7.87 12.93 -3.01
N ALA A 480 6.81 13.16 -3.78
CA ALA A 480 5.62 12.33 -3.60
C ALA A 480 5.98 10.86 -3.84
N ASP A 481 5.26 9.90 -3.26
CA ASP A 481 5.51 8.48 -3.48
C ASP A 481 5.45 8.25 -4.99
N ASP A 482 6.60 7.90 -5.57
CA ASP A 482 6.81 8.17 -6.99
C ASP A 482 5.79 7.36 -7.77
N HIS A 483 5.64 6.05 -7.51
CA HIS A 483 4.63 5.22 -8.16
C HIS A 483 4.40 3.90 -7.39
N ASP A 484 3.21 3.32 -7.55
CA ASP A 484 2.94 1.91 -7.26
C ASP A 484 2.48 1.16 -8.52
N ALA A 485 2.71 -0.15 -8.55
CA ALA A 485 2.37 -1.00 -9.67
C ALA A 485 1.79 -2.34 -9.22
N ARG A 486 0.83 -2.83 -10.01
CA ARG A 486 0.27 -4.18 -9.91
C ARG A 486 0.31 -4.93 -11.23
N GLU A 487 0.74 -4.28 -12.31
CA GLU A 487 0.87 -4.91 -13.60
C GLU A 487 2.01 -5.95 -13.59
N GLU A 488 1.92 -6.88 -14.53
CA GLU A 488 3.04 -7.75 -14.87
C GLU A 488 4.10 -6.87 -15.55
N ASP A 489 5.37 -7.04 -15.15
CA ASP A 489 6.52 -6.40 -15.78
C ASP A 489 6.38 -4.87 -15.94
N LYS A 490 6.38 -4.15 -14.81
CA LYS A 490 6.25 -2.69 -14.79
C LYS A 490 7.54 -2.01 -14.40
N THR A 491 7.91 -0.95 -15.12
CA THR A 491 8.99 -0.05 -14.72
C THR A 491 8.43 1.15 -13.97
N LEU A 492 8.91 1.36 -12.74
CA LEU A 492 8.64 2.51 -11.89
C LEU A 492 9.87 3.41 -11.89
N ASP A 493 9.72 4.66 -12.34
CA ASP A 493 10.82 5.62 -12.34
C ASP A 493 10.86 6.39 -11.02
N THR A 494 12.07 6.59 -10.48
CA THR A 494 12.28 7.25 -9.20
C THR A 494 13.61 8.01 -9.18
N ARG A 495 13.97 8.65 -8.05
CA ARG A 495 15.16 9.51 -7.89
C ARG A 495 15.96 9.20 -6.63
N ILE A 496 17.28 9.11 -6.77
CA ILE A 496 18.21 8.83 -5.67
C ILE A 496 19.47 9.71 -5.76
N GLY A 497 19.93 10.28 -4.65
CA GLY A 497 21.12 11.14 -4.57
C GLY A 497 20.91 12.40 -3.74
N GLY A 498 21.96 13.19 -3.48
CA GLY A 498 21.86 14.32 -2.55
C GLY A 498 21.55 13.87 -1.11
N SER A 499 20.59 14.55 -0.48
CA SER A 499 19.99 14.12 0.80
C SER A 499 18.96 12.99 0.65
N CYS A 500 18.73 12.50 -0.57
CA CYS A 500 17.74 11.49 -0.93
C CYS A 500 18.42 10.20 -1.38
N ASN A 501 19.36 9.70 -0.59
CA ASN A 501 20.26 8.63 -0.99
C ASN A 501 19.71 7.22 -0.72
N VAL A 502 18.45 7.10 -0.28
CA VAL A 502 17.81 5.82 0.02
C VAL A 502 16.41 5.77 -0.59
N VAL A 503 16.15 4.70 -1.34
CA VAL A 503 14.84 4.35 -1.87
C VAL A 503 14.43 3.00 -1.28
N THR A 504 13.27 2.91 -0.65
CA THR A 504 12.71 1.65 -0.19
C THR A 504 11.74 1.11 -1.23
N LEU A 505 12.01 -0.09 -1.73
CA LEU A 505 11.07 -0.87 -2.53
C LEU A 505 10.29 -1.80 -1.60
N MET A 506 8.97 -1.80 -1.73
CA MET A 506 8.05 -2.54 -0.89
C MET A 506 7.20 -3.48 -1.74
N PHE A 507 7.02 -4.70 -1.26
CA PHE A 507 6.24 -5.76 -1.92
C PHE A 507 5.14 -6.15 -0.94
N SER A 508 3.93 -5.69 -1.19
CA SER A 508 2.78 -5.98 -0.31
C SER A 508 1.82 -6.94 -0.98
N HIS A 509 1.36 -7.95 -0.24
CA HIS A 509 0.39 -8.93 -0.73
C HIS A 509 -0.99 -8.64 -0.15
N GLY A 510 -1.87 -8.01 -0.94
CA GLY A 510 -3.17 -7.51 -0.47
C GLY A 510 -4.23 -8.55 -0.17
N ARG A 511 -3.94 -9.83 -0.38
CA ARG A 511 -4.89 -10.94 -0.18
C ARG A 511 -4.43 -11.85 0.96
N PRO A 512 -4.83 -11.59 2.21
CA PRO A 512 -4.54 -12.49 3.32
C PRO A 512 -5.22 -13.85 3.09
N GLY A 513 -4.55 -14.95 3.44
CA GLY A 513 -5.06 -16.32 3.30
C GLY A 513 -4.83 -16.99 1.93
N GLU A 514 -4.33 -16.26 0.95
CA GLU A 514 -3.83 -16.84 -0.30
C GLU A 514 -2.37 -17.32 -0.18
N ASP A 515 -1.99 -18.23 -1.07
CA ASP A 515 -0.63 -18.76 -1.17
C ASP A 515 0.41 -17.65 -1.46
N GLU A 516 1.68 -17.99 -1.26
CA GLU A 516 2.79 -17.08 -1.46
C GLU A 516 3.02 -16.69 -2.93
N GLU A 517 3.45 -15.45 -3.18
CA GLU A 517 3.73 -14.90 -4.51
C GLU A 517 5.21 -14.49 -4.62
N GLU A 518 5.88 -14.83 -5.73
CA GLU A 518 7.28 -14.43 -5.98
C GLU A 518 7.33 -13.06 -6.68
N GLY A 519 7.87 -12.06 -5.99
CA GLY A 519 8.22 -10.77 -6.58
C GLY A 519 9.68 -10.73 -7.00
N ARG A 520 9.96 -10.20 -8.19
CA ARG A 520 11.30 -9.95 -8.71
C ARG A 520 11.47 -8.47 -9.03
N TRP A 521 12.68 -7.96 -8.87
CA TRP A 521 12.98 -6.57 -9.17
C TRP A 521 14.37 -6.41 -9.78
N GLU A 522 14.51 -5.39 -10.63
CA GLU A 522 15.77 -4.97 -11.23
C GLU A 522 15.84 -3.45 -11.21
N THR A 523 17.02 -2.89 -10.96
CA THR A 523 17.28 -1.46 -11.03
C THR A 523 18.31 -1.11 -12.07
N ARG A 524 18.28 0.14 -12.53
CA ARG A 524 19.38 0.79 -13.26
C ARG A 524 19.30 2.29 -13.03
N TYR A 525 20.43 2.97 -12.94
CA TYR A 525 20.41 4.42 -13.12
C TYR A 525 20.03 4.71 -14.57
N THR A 526 19.12 5.65 -14.74
CA THR A 526 18.69 6.12 -16.05
C THR A 526 19.14 7.56 -16.20
N SER A 527 19.51 7.96 -17.42
CA SER A 527 19.88 9.35 -17.73
C SER A 527 18.66 10.28 -17.79
N LEU A 528 17.51 9.89 -17.23
CA LEU A 528 16.19 10.50 -17.45
C LEU A 528 15.97 11.86 -16.76
N PHE A 529 17.02 12.65 -16.49
CA PHE A 529 16.79 14.07 -16.26
C PHE A 529 16.71 14.74 -17.60
N GLY A 530 15.67 15.53 -17.79
CA GLY A 530 15.78 16.54 -18.81
C GLY A 530 16.94 17.50 -18.51
N GLY A 531 17.67 17.89 -19.54
CA GLY A 531 18.82 18.80 -19.44
C GLY A 531 18.44 20.24 -19.74
N SER A 532 19.18 21.20 -19.19
CA SER A 532 19.20 22.56 -19.72
C SER A 532 20.26 22.65 -20.81
N VAL A 533 19.83 23.05 -22.01
CA VAL A 533 20.70 23.34 -23.15
C VAL A 533 20.51 24.80 -23.54
N GLY A 534 21.59 25.49 -23.95
CA GLY A 534 21.41 26.87 -24.36
C GLY A 534 22.63 27.54 -24.99
N GLY A 535 22.37 28.69 -25.59
CA GLY A 535 23.36 29.59 -26.16
C GLY A 535 23.50 30.89 -25.37
N SER A 536 23.81 32.00 -26.05
CA SER A 536 23.89 33.33 -25.43
C SER A 536 22.51 33.97 -25.20
N GLU A 537 21.54 33.75 -26.09
CA GLU A 537 20.21 34.38 -26.03
C GLU A 537 19.13 33.43 -25.51
N VAL A 538 19.24 32.12 -25.77
CA VAL A 538 18.19 31.13 -25.52
C VAL A 538 18.68 30.04 -24.57
N GLU A 539 17.81 29.60 -23.67
CA GLU A 539 17.98 28.43 -22.80
C GLU A 539 16.71 27.58 -22.85
N ILE A 540 16.85 26.26 -22.96
CA ILE A 540 15.75 25.30 -23.18
C ILE A 540 15.90 24.16 -22.19
N GLY A 541 14.80 23.76 -21.56
CA GLY A 541 14.75 22.55 -20.75
C GLY A 541 14.18 21.41 -21.59
N VAL A 542 15.00 20.41 -21.89
CA VAL A 542 14.66 19.27 -22.76
C VAL A 542 14.49 18.03 -21.92
N GLN A 543 13.33 17.38 -21.96
CA GLN A 543 13.04 16.12 -21.27
C GLN A 543 13.55 14.89 -22.05
N PRO A 544 13.69 13.72 -21.40
CA PRO A 544 14.15 12.50 -22.05
C PRO A 544 13.29 12.02 -23.21
N GLY A 545 11.99 12.33 -23.17
CA GLY A 545 11.07 12.06 -24.26
C GLY A 545 11.23 12.99 -25.47
N GLY A 546 12.08 14.02 -25.42
CA GLY A 546 12.25 15.01 -26.51
C GLY A 546 11.22 16.16 -26.51
N ASN A 547 10.29 16.16 -25.55
CA ASN A 547 9.48 17.31 -25.20
C ASN A 547 10.26 18.27 -24.27
N LEU A 548 9.69 19.43 -23.98
CA LEU A 548 10.28 20.47 -23.14
C LEU A 548 9.76 20.45 -21.70
N ILE A 549 10.28 21.39 -20.91
CA ILE A 549 9.95 21.70 -19.51
C ILE A 549 10.71 20.80 -18.53
N THR A 550 11.80 21.31 -17.97
CA THR A 550 12.59 20.64 -16.93
C THR A 550 12.56 21.40 -15.60
N PRO A 551 12.45 20.71 -14.46
CA PRO A 551 12.46 21.37 -13.15
C PRO A 551 13.88 21.79 -12.74
N GLY A 552 13.99 22.76 -11.82
CA GLY A 552 15.24 23.08 -11.12
C GLY A 552 16.09 24.20 -11.72
N GLY A 553 15.53 25.02 -12.60
CA GLY A 553 16.15 26.23 -13.14
C GLY A 553 16.11 27.43 -12.18
N ARG A 554 16.84 28.49 -12.53
CA ARG A 554 16.75 29.79 -11.83
C ARG A 554 15.32 30.36 -11.93
N PRO A 555 14.78 31.05 -10.90
CA PRO A 555 13.48 31.68 -11.02
C PRO A 555 13.41 32.65 -12.20
N SER A 556 12.36 32.54 -13.01
CA SER A 556 12.07 33.47 -14.09
C SER A 556 11.85 34.91 -13.58
N ALA A 557 11.91 35.89 -14.48
CA ALA A 557 11.71 37.30 -14.12
C ALA A 557 10.24 37.68 -13.96
N GLY A 558 9.30 37.01 -14.64
CA GLY A 558 7.87 37.27 -14.55
C GLY A 558 7.21 36.57 -13.36
N THR A 559 6.79 35.32 -13.56
CA THR A 559 6.00 34.53 -12.60
C THR A 559 6.83 33.86 -11.51
N ARG A 560 8.17 33.94 -11.61
CA ARG A 560 9.13 33.33 -10.66
C ARG A 560 9.18 31.80 -10.73
N THR A 561 8.66 31.19 -11.80
CA THR A 561 8.76 29.74 -12.01
C THR A 561 10.23 29.30 -12.03
N THR A 562 10.52 28.16 -11.40
CA THR A 562 11.82 27.48 -11.49
C THR A 562 11.85 26.43 -12.59
N GLU A 563 10.73 26.21 -13.27
CA GLU A 563 10.69 25.36 -14.45
C GLU A 563 11.31 26.07 -15.63
N LEU A 564 11.90 25.31 -16.54
CA LEU A 564 12.56 25.80 -17.73
C LEU A 564 11.96 25.10 -18.94
N GLY A 565 11.12 25.80 -19.70
CA GLY A 565 10.64 25.36 -21.01
C GLY A 565 11.50 25.99 -22.11
N LEU A 566 11.22 27.27 -22.41
CA LEU A 566 11.93 28.10 -23.36
C LEU A 566 12.16 29.50 -22.79
N ARG A 567 13.42 29.87 -22.61
CA ARG A 567 13.81 31.08 -21.89
C ARG A 567 14.64 32.03 -22.72
N HIS A 568 14.26 33.31 -22.68
CA HIS A 568 15.07 34.40 -23.20
C HIS A 568 16.06 34.86 -22.12
N LYS A 569 17.35 34.54 -22.30
CA LYS A 569 18.40 34.79 -21.30
C LYS A 569 18.58 36.27 -20.95
N PRO A 570 18.51 37.24 -21.88
CA PRO A 570 18.66 38.66 -21.56
C PRO A 570 17.58 39.21 -20.63
N THR A 571 16.32 38.83 -20.84
CA THR A 571 15.20 39.28 -20.00
C THR A 571 14.93 38.33 -18.83
N ASN A 572 15.46 37.10 -18.90
CA ASN A 572 15.11 35.99 -18.03
C ASN A 572 13.60 35.66 -18.04
N TYR A 573 12.94 35.91 -19.17
CA TYR A 573 11.52 35.58 -19.34
C TYR A 573 11.34 34.14 -19.82
N GLU A 574 10.38 33.46 -19.22
CA GLU A 574 9.87 32.15 -19.62
C GLU A 574 8.70 32.30 -20.59
N ALA A 575 8.47 31.29 -21.44
CA ALA A 575 7.39 31.32 -22.43
C ALA A 575 6.53 30.07 -22.51
N VAL A 576 6.88 29.00 -21.79
CA VAL A 576 6.18 27.72 -21.92
C VAL A 576 5.81 27.13 -20.56
N SER A 577 6.57 27.44 -19.50
CA SER A 577 6.37 26.87 -18.16
C SER A 577 6.07 27.95 -17.11
N ALA A 578 5.57 29.10 -17.53
CA ALA A 578 5.31 30.21 -16.61
C ALA A 578 4.07 29.97 -15.73
N VAL A 579 3.13 29.14 -16.20
CA VAL A 579 1.98 28.62 -15.46
C VAL A 579 2.06 27.09 -15.38
N ALA A 580 1.45 26.49 -14.35
CA ALA A 580 1.59 25.07 -14.02
C ALA A 580 0.97 24.08 -15.04
N CYS A 581 0.44 24.55 -16.17
CA CYS A 581 0.03 23.68 -17.27
C CYS A 581 1.31 23.25 -17.98
N HIS A 582 1.81 22.04 -17.73
CA HIS A 582 2.98 21.51 -18.46
C HIS A 582 2.59 21.11 -19.90
N CYS A 583 2.04 22.05 -20.65
CA CYS A 583 1.23 21.84 -21.83
C CYS A 583 2.06 22.05 -23.12
N GLU A 584 3.21 21.38 -23.13
CA GLU A 584 4.13 21.29 -24.28
C GLU A 584 4.41 19.83 -24.57
N GLY A 585 4.35 19.45 -25.83
CA GLY A 585 4.58 18.07 -26.20
C GLY A 585 4.70 17.82 -27.69
N TRP A 586 4.94 16.55 -28.01
CA TRP A 586 4.93 16.06 -29.36
C TRP A 586 4.29 14.68 -29.43
N GLY A 587 3.80 14.33 -30.61
CA GLY A 587 3.33 12.97 -30.89
C GLY A 587 3.56 12.58 -32.34
N ILE A 588 3.48 11.29 -32.59
CA ILE A 588 3.56 10.73 -33.93
C ILE A 588 2.43 9.75 -34.13
N GLN A 589 1.79 9.81 -35.29
CA GLN A 589 0.80 8.86 -35.74
C GLN A 589 1.33 8.17 -37.00
N VAL A 590 1.25 6.85 -37.00
CA VAL A 590 1.71 5.99 -38.08
C VAL A 590 0.48 5.33 -38.70
N THR A 591 0.25 5.62 -39.97
CA THR A 591 -0.81 4.98 -40.77
C THR A 591 -0.15 4.08 -41.83
N PRO A 592 -0.27 2.75 -41.72
CA PRO A 592 0.32 1.81 -42.66
C PRO A 592 -0.39 1.89 -44.03
N PRO A 593 0.24 1.40 -45.10
CA PRO A 593 -0.40 1.29 -46.40
C PRO A 593 -1.74 0.54 -46.34
N GLY A 594 -2.79 1.15 -46.89
CA GLY A 594 -4.15 0.62 -46.84
C GLY A 594 -4.98 1.05 -45.63
N GLY A 595 -4.38 1.73 -44.64
CA GLY A 595 -5.10 2.47 -43.58
C GLY A 595 -5.73 1.61 -42.47
N VAL A 596 -5.39 0.33 -42.38
CA VAL A 596 -5.90 -0.57 -41.32
C VAL A 596 -4.87 -0.68 -40.21
N GLY A 597 -5.24 -0.29 -38.99
CA GLY A 597 -4.34 -0.17 -37.85
C GLY A 597 -3.70 1.21 -37.80
N GLN A 598 -3.95 2.00 -36.76
CA GLN A 598 -3.26 3.26 -36.53
C GLN A 598 -2.56 3.16 -35.19
N TRP A 599 -1.28 3.51 -35.15
CA TRP A 599 -0.50 3.55 -33.93
C TRP A 599 -0.09 4.98 -33.66
N SER A 600 -0.21 5.39 -32.40
CA SER A 600 0.31 6.67 -31.93
C SER A 600 1.23 6.46 -30.73
N GLY A 601 2.22 7.33 -30.64
CA GLY A 601 3.10 7.48 -29.49
C GLY A 601 3.40 8.95 -29.27
N TRP A 602 3.43 9.39 -28.03
CA TRP A 602 3.55 10.82 -27.71
C TRP A 602 4.25 11.05 -26.37
N SER A 603 4.71 12.29 -26.18
CA SER A 603 5.31 12.77 -24.94
C SER A 603 4.83 14.18 -24.60
N HIS A 604 4.55 14.42 -23.31
CA HIS A 604 3.88 15.63 -22.82
C HIS A 604 4.41 16.09 -21.46
N GLY A 605 4.87 17.35 -21.40
CA GLY A 605 5.26 18.04 -20.17
C GLY A 605 6.25 17.27 -19.26
N VAL A 606 6.12 17.48 -17.95
CA VAL A 606 7.00 16.82 -16.95
C VAL A 606 6.54 15.40 -16.61
N ARG A 607 5.39 14.94 -17.13
CA ARG A 607 4.61 13.81 -16.56
C ARG A 607 4.29 12.65 -17.51
N GLY A 608 4.67 12.64 -18.79
CA GLY A 608 4.19 11.52 -19.62
C GLY A 608 4.95 11.22 -20.89
N LEU A 609 5.28 9.93 -21.00
CA LEU A 609 5.40 9.21 -22.26
C LEU A 609 4.16 8.32 -22.39
N SER A 610 3.55 8.26 -23.57
CA SER A 610 2.41 7.36 -23.81
C SER A 610 2.80 5.90 -23.54
N THR A 611 1.84 5.04 -23.17
CA THR A 611 2.08 3.60 -22.96
C THR A 611 2.67 2.88 -24.17
N ASN A 612 2.50 3.46 -25.36
CA ASN A 612 3.00 2.92 -26.62
C ASN A 612 4.35 3.51 -27.06
N ALA A 613 5.10 4.13 -26.15
CA ALA A 613 6.42 4.65 -26.42
C ALA A 613 7.40 4.35 -25.28
N GLU A 614 8.69 4.23 -25.61
CA GLU A 614 9.79 3.94 -24.69
C GLU A 614 11.01 4.83 -25.00
N VAL A 615 11.63 5.44 -23.98
CA VAL A 615 12.91 6.17 -24.15
C VAL A 615 14.06 5.18 -24.28
N MET A 616 14.74 5.20 -25.42
CA MET A 616 15.89 4.34 -25.71
C MET A 616 17.22 4.98 -25.34
N GLU A 617 17.35 6.29 -25.58
CA GLU A 617 18.57 7.04 -25.34
C GLU A 617 18.21 8.47 -24.93
N PHE A 618 18.86 8.99 -23.88
CA PHE A 618 18.91 10.42 -23.63
C PHE A 618 20.31 10.84 -23.21
N THR A 619 20.87 11.85 -23.88
CA THR A 619 22.15 12.46 -23.52
C THR A 619 22.02 13.97 -23.55
N THR A 620 22.74 14.65 -22.66
CA THR A 620 22.74 16.12 -22.61
C THR A 620 24.12 16.66 -22.23
N THR A 621 24.45 17.82 -22.77
CA THR A 621 25.54 18.70 -22.35
C THR A 621 24.96 20.09 -22.04
N ALA A 622 25.79 21.08 -21.75
CA ALA A 622 25.32 22.47 -21.60
C ALA A 622 24.80 23.08 -22.93
N THR A 623 25.16 22.49 -24.07
CA THR A 623 24.89 23.05 -25.40
C THR A 623 24.36 22.04 -26.39
N THR A 624 24.01 20.82 -25.99
CA THR A 624 23.38 19.84 -26.87
C THR A 624 22.53 18.87 -26.05
N ALA A 625 21.47 18.33 -26.64
CA ALA A 625 20.76 17.18 -26.10
C ALA A 625 20.35 16.23 -27.23
N LYS A 626 20.26 14.94 -26.93
CA LYS A 626 19.75 13.92 -27.86
C LYS A 626 18.74 13.07 -27.13
N SER A 627 17.54 12.94 -27.67
CA SER A 627 16.50 12.00 -27.24
C SER A 627 16.24 11.01 -28.36
N VAL A 628 16.13 9.72 -28.03
CA VAL A 628 15.68 8.67 -28.94
C VAL A 628 14.52 7.95 -28.27
N VAL A 629 13.34 8.02 -28.88
CA VAL A 629 12.11 7.36 -28.44
C VAL A 629 11.72 6.30 -29.44
N ARG A 630 11.38 5.11 -28.97
CA ARG A 630 10.87 4.00 -29.76
C ARG A 630 9.36 3.88 -29.57
N LEU A 631 8.60 3.71 -30.64
CA LEU A 631 7.20 3.28 -30.55
C LEU A 631 7.13 1.77 -30.37
N VAL A 632 6.28 1.31 -29.43
CA VAL A 632 6.01 -0.10 -29.17
C VAL A 632 4.61 -0.49 -29.68
N GLY A 633 4.47 -1.73 -30.11
CA GLY A 633 3.21 -2.27 -30.63
C GLY A 633 2.95 -2.03 -32.13
N THR A 634 3.86 -1.37 -32.85
CA THR A 634 3.83 -1.23 -34.31
C THR A 634 4.30 -2.51 -35.02
N ASP A 635 3.82 -2.74 -36.26
CA ASP A 635 4.24 -3.89 -37.07
C ASP A 635 5.75 -3.91 -37.35
N TYR A 636 6.35 -2.72 -37.50
CA TYR A 636 7.79 -2.51 -37.64
C TYR A 636 8.27 -1.51 -36.59
N PRO A 637 9.43 -1.72 -35.95
CA PRO A 637 9.99 -0.75 -35.01
C PRO A 637 10.14 0.63 -35.66
N LEU A 638 9.69 1.66 -34.94
CA LEU A 638 9.83 3.06 -35.34
C LEU A 638 10.51 3.84 -34.23
N TYR A 639 11.43 4.71 -34.62
CA TYR A 639 12.22 5.55 -33.72
C TYR A 639 12.04 7.02 -34.10
N VAL A 640 11.85 7.86 -33.10
CA VAL A 640 11.86 9.32 -33.22
C VAL A 640 13.08 9.82 -32.46
N THR A 641 13.98 10.50 -33.17
CA THR A 641 15.20 11.07 -32.60
C THR A 641 15.12 12.58 -32.67
N HIS A 642 15.28 13.25 -31.52
CA HIS A 642 15.44 14.70 -31.43
C HIS A 642 16.88 15.03 -31.06
N GLU A 643 17.58 15.80 -31.87
CA GLU A 643 18.92 16.30 -31.60
C GLU A 643 18.91 17.82 -31.51
N PHE A 644 19.08 18.33 -30.30
CA PHE A 644 19.10 19.74 -29.95
C PHE A 644 20.54 20.27 -30.02
N GLU A 645 20.76 21.34 -30.79
CA GLU A 645 22.06 21.99 -30.92
C GLU A 645 21.94 23.52 -31.14
N PRO A 646 22.99 24.32 -30.90
CA PRO A 646 22.95 25.75 -31.15
C PRO A 646 22.77 26.03 -32.64
N SER A 647 21.82 26.91 -33.00
CA SER A 647 21.65 27.31 -34.38
C SER A 647 22.78 28.24 -34.85
N SER A 648 22.86 28.46 -36.17
CA SER A 648 23.70 29.51 -36.77
C SER A 648 23.31 30.93 -36.35
N ARG A 649 22.12 31.10 -35.74
CA ARG A 649 21.61 32.34 -35.20
C ARG A 649 21.50 32.24 -33.68
N PRO A 650 22.06 33.20 -32.90
CA PRO A 650 22.02 33.12 -31.45
C PRO A 650 20.59 33.16 -30.88
N GLU A 651 19.64 33.76 -31.61
CA GLU A 651 18.22 33.83 -31.24
C GLU A 651 17.48 32.49 -31.35
N LEU A 652 18.09 31.48 -31.99
CA LEU A 652 17.47 30.19 -32.29
C LEU A 652 18.32 29.02 -31.79
N TYR A 653 17.64 27.92 -31.53
CA TYR A 653 18.20 26.62 -31.23
C TYR A 653 17.63 25.62 -32.24
N ASP A 654 18.50 24.83 -32.87
CA ASP A 654 18.11 23.86 -33.88
C ASP A 654 17.74 22.54 -33.21
N VAL A 655 16.65 21.92 -33.65
CA VAL A 655 16.25 20.58 -33.26
C VAL A 655 16.07 19.77 -34.53
N ARG A 656 17.07 18.96 -34.87
CA ARG A 656 16.94 17.98 -35.94
C ARG A 656 16.05 16.85 -35.45
N VAL A 657 14.97 16.59 -36.16
CA VAL A 657 14.04 15.49 -35.89
C VAL A 657 14.19 14.46 -36.99
N THR A 658 14.62 13.26 -36.62
CA THR A 658 14.76 12.12 -37.53
C THR A 658 13.76 11.04 -37.12
N VAL A 659 12.94 10.60 -38.09
CA VAL A 659 12.04 9.46 -37.93
C VAL A 659 12.59 8.30 -38.74
N THR A 660 12.91 7.19 -38.05
CA THR A 660 13.40 5.96 -38.67
C THR A 660 12.37 4.86 -38.50
N SER A 661 11.95 4.24 -39.60
CA SER A 661 11.04 3.08 -39.61
C SER A 661 11.76 1.88 -40.21
N LEU A 662 11.66 0.72 -39.56
CA LEU A 662 12.21 -0.53 -40.11
C LEU A 662 11.26 -1.24 -41.11
N ALA A 663 10.23 -0.53 -41.60
CA ALA A 663 9.38 -1.05 -42.66
C ALA A 663 10.18 -1.27 -43.95
N PRO A 664 9.93 -2.35 -44.71
CA PRO A 664 10.64 -2.62 -45.96
C PRO A 664 10.26 -1.61 -47.05
N PRO A 665 11.15 -1.35 -48.03
CA PRO A 665 10.82 -0.55 -49.20
C PRO A 665 9.57 -1.08 -49.93
N GLY A 666 8.54 -0.25 -50.06
CA GLY A 666 7.23 -0.60 -50.64
C GLY A 666 6.08 -0.68 -49.64
N ASP A 667 6.38 -0.69 -48.34
CA ASP A 667 5.39 -0.63 -47.26
C ASP A 667 5.49 0.70 -46.48
N GLN A 668 5.65 1.80 -47.21
CA GLN A 668 5.90 3.12 -46.62
C GLN A 668 4.69 3.62 -45.84
N PRO A 669 4.79 3.80 -44.51
CA PRO A 669 3.69 4.37 -43.74
C PRO A 669 3.57 5.87 -44.01
N HIS A 670 2.35 6.38 -43.91
CA HIS A 670 2.11 7.80 -43.76
C HIS A 670 2.34 8.19 -42.30
N ILE A 671 3.19 9.20 -42.07
CA ILE A 671 3.59 9.65 -40.74
C ILE A 671 3.17 11.11 -40.55
N THR A 672 2.33 11.32 -39.54
CA THR A 672 1.98 12.66 -39.05
C THR A 672 2.73 12.89 -37.75
N TYR A 673 3.55 13.94 -37.69
CA TYR A 673 4.19 14.42 -36.47
C TYR A 673 3.46 15.65 -35.95
N ARG A 674 3.01 15.62 -34.69
CA ARG A 674 2.42 16.75 -33.99
C ARG A 674 3.45 17.43 -33.09
N ARG A 675 3.51 18.76 -33.12
CA ARG A 675 4.07 19.57 -32.02
C ARG A 675 2.99 20.47 -31.45
N VAL A 676 2.88 20.50 -30.14
CA VAL A 676 1.97 21.39 -29.41
C VAL A 676 2.76 22.19 -28.39
N VAL A 677 2.52 23.49 -28.34
CA VAL A 677 3.15 24.42 -27.40
C VAL A 677 2.09 25.38 -26.91
N ASP A 678 1.83 25.35 -25.61
CA ASP A 678 1.10 26.41 -24.90
C ASP A 678 2.03 27.60 -24.65
N TRP A 679 1.62 28.79 -25.09
CA TRP A 679 2.45 29.98 -24.96
C TRP A 679 2.06 30.74 -23.69
N ASP A 680 2.91 30.67 -22.69
CA ASP A 680 2.84 31.38 -21.41
C ASP A 680 3.87 32.51 -21.36
N VAL A 681 3.73 33.51 -22.24
CA VAL A 681 4.81 34.49 -22.45
C VAL A 681 4.85 35.54 -21.35
N GLU A 682 5.92 35.48 -20.55
CA GLU A 682 6.19 36.48 -19.53
C GLU A 682 6.47 37.89 -20.11
N PRO A 683 6.11 38.97 -19.38
CA PRO A 683 5.63 38.99 -18.00
C PRO A 683 4.10 38.88 -17.85
N THR A 684 3.36 38.63 -18.93
CA THR A 684 1.89 38.55 -18.94
C THR A 684 1.44 37.16 -19.38
N ALA A 685 1.94 36.12 -18.70
CA ALA A 685 1.55 34.74 -19.01
C ALA A 685 0.02 34.59 -19.03
N THR A 686 -0.52 33.78 -19.95
CA THR A 686 -1.94 33.63 -20.34
C THR A 686 -2.55 34.83 -21.09
N GLN A 687 -1.74 35.82 -21.47
CA GLN A 687 -2.14 37.00 -22.24
C GLN A 687 -1.11 37.33 -23.32
N GLU A 688 -1.09 36.52 -24.36
CA GLU A 688 -0.13 36.56 -25.45
C GLU A 688 -0.79 36.99 -26.76
N TYR A 689 0.01 37.63 -27.63
CA TYR A 689 -0.31 37.70 -29.05
C TYR A 689 0.47 36.63 -29.80
N VAL A 690 -0.21 35.83 -30.62
CA VAL A 690 0.38 34.75 -31.41
C VAL A 690 0.17 34.98 -32.90
N THR A 691 1.26 34.82 -33.66
CA THR A 691 1.25 34.77 -35.13
C THR A 691 1.66 33.38 -35.57
N VAL A 692 0.82 32.71 -36.36
CA VAL A 692 1.14 31.44 -37.01
C VAL A 692 1.21 31.65 -38.52
N LYS A 693 2.29 31.19 -39.14
CA LYS A 693 2.41 31.04 -40.59
C LYS A 693 2.53 29.57 -40.92
N ALA A 694 1.54 29.02 -41.62
CA ALA A 694 1.37 27.60 -41.87
C ALA A 694 1.27 27.24 -43.36
N ASP A 695 1.45 28.21 -44.27
CA ASP A 695 1.30 28.02 -45.72
C ASP A 695 2.45 27.18 -46.32
N HIS A 696 2.39 25.86 -46.16
CA HIS A 696 3.37 24.92 -46.69
C HIS A 696 2.76 23.53 -46.95
N PRO A 697 3.13 22.82 -48.04
CA PRO A 697 2.54 21.52 -48.40
C PRO A 697 2.68 20.41 -47.35
N ASN A 698 3.72 20.46 -46.52
CA ASN A 698 3.94 19.48 -45.44
C ASN A 698 3.18 19.81 -44.15
N VAL A 699 2.45 20.93 -44.08
CA VAL A 699 1.58 21.23 -42.93
C VAL A 699 0.20 20.68 -43.22
N GLU A 700 -0.21 19.68 -42.47
CA GLU A 700 -1.53 19.05 -42.62
C GLU A 700 -2.61 19.77 -41.83
N PHE A 701 -2.22 20.36 -40.71
CA PHE A 701 -3.09 21.14 -39.83
C PHE A 701 -2.27 22.09 -38.98
N ALA A 702 -2.85 23.26 -38.70
CA ALA A 702 -2.31 24.23 -37.77
C ALA A 702 -3.44 24.95 -37.05
N SER A 703 -3.31 25.16 -35.75
CA SER A 703 -4.27 25.96 -34.96
C SER A 703 -3.59 26.69 -33.81
N ASP A 704 -4.36 27.55 -33.14
CA ASP A 704 -3.97 28.30 -31.95
C ASP A 704 -4.16 27.52 -30.62
N TYR A 705 -4.44 26.21 -30.66
CA TYR A 705 -4.77 25.43 -29.47
C TYR A 705 -3.55 24.75 -28.84
N GLY A 706 -2.78 25.52 -28.08
CA GLY A 706 -1.62 25.04 -27.30
C GLY A 706 -1.94 24.05 -26.18
N LEU A 707 -3.20 24.00 -25.74
CA LEU A 707 -3.69 23.03 -24.76
C LEU A 707 -4.17 21.71 -25.39
N GLY A 708 -3.94 21.52 -26.69
CA GLY A 708 -4.32 20.31 -27.40
C GLY A 708 -3.54 19.08 -26.96
N ASP A 709 -4.16 17.91 -27.08
CA ASP A 709 -3.48 16.63 -26.83
C ASP A 709 -2.36 16.42 -27.87
N PRO A 710 -1.12 16.07 -27.43
CA PRO A 710 0.00 15.85 -28.33
C PRO A 710 -0.16 14.62 -29.23
N ASP A 711 -1.11 13.71 -28.94
CA ASP A 711 -1.45 12.60 -29.83
C ASP A 711 -2.15 13.11 -31.11
N PRO A 712 -1.58 12.94 -32.32
CA PRO A 712 -2.27 13.30 -33.56
C PRO A 712 -3.60 12.55 -33.77
N ALA A 713 -3.77 11.36 -33.17
CA ALA A 713 -4.99 10.56 -33.25
C ALA A 713 -6.16 11.14 -32.43
N SER A 714 -5.91 12.08 -31.52
CA SER A 714 -6.93 12.76 -30.71
C SER A 714 -7.82 13.73 -31.52
N GLY A 715 -7.51 13.93 -32.80
CA GLY A 715 -8.21 14.85 -33.69
C GLY A 715 -7.48 16.18 -33.86
N ARG A 716 -8.12 17.12 -34.56
CA ARG A 716 -7.55 18.42 -34.98
C ARG A 716 -8.30 19.58 -34.32
N PRO A 717 -8.07 19.83 -33.02
CA PRO A 717 -8.78 20.87 -32.28
C PRO A 717 -8.28 22.29 -32.64
N LYS A 718 -9.12 23.29 -32.38
CA LYS A 718 -8.75 24.71 -32.43
C LYS A 718 -9.43 25.47 -31.29
N LEU A 719 -8.83 26.59 -30.89
CA LEU A 719 -9.42 27.50 -29.91
C LEU A 719 -10.27 28.56 -30.63
N HIS A 720 -9.62 29.40 -31.44
CA HIS A 720 -10.26 30.46 -32.22
C HIS A 720 -9.82 30.48 -33.69
N HIS A 721 -8.57 30.08 -33.97
CA HIS A 721 -7.96 30.21 -35.28
C HIS A 721 -7.42 28.88 -35.83
N GLU A 722 -7.39 28.78 -37.15
CA GLU A 722 -6.89 27.63 -37.91
C GLU A 722 -6.10 28.14 -39.12
N GLY A 723 -5.03 27.45 -39.48
CA GLY A 723 -4.13 27.85 -40.56
C GLY A 723 -3.27 29.07 -40.18
N SER A 724 -2.94 29.89 -41.16
CA SER A 724 -2.16 31.11 -40.93
C SER A 724 -3.01 32.23 -40.32
N PHE A 725 -2.51 32.86 -39.26
CA PHE A 725 -3.10 34.04 -38.63
C PHE A 725 -2.01 34.96 -38.06
N THR A 726 -2.35 36.23 -37.83
CA THR A 726 -1.39 37.24 -37.39
C THR A 726 -1.91 37.95 -36.17
N ASP A 727 -1.06 38.01 -35.15
CA ASP A 727 -1.26 38.73 -33.88
C ASP A 727 -2.64 38.47 -33.25
N ALA A 728 -3.09 37.21 -33.26
CA ALA A 728 -4.28 36.79 -32.55
C ALA A 728 -4.04 36.95 -31.04
N GLY A 729 -4.98 37.50 -30.29
CA GLY A 729 -4.79 37.81 -28.86
C GLY A 729 -5.23 39.22 -28.44
N PRO A 730 -5.04 39.59 -27.15
CA PRO A 730 -4.38 38.80 -26.11
C PRO A 730 -5.36 37.90 -25.36
N TYR A 731 -5.02 36.63 -25.23
CA TYR A 731 -5.68 35.62 -24.42
C TYR A 731 -4.78 34.38 -24.35
N ASP A 732 -5.10 33.46 -23.45
CA ASP A 732 -4.41 32.19 -23.25
C ASP A 732 -4.53 31.30 -24.50
N GLN A 733 -3.41 31.03 -25.15
CA GLN A 733 -3.37 30.32 -26.44
C GLN A 733 -1.98 29.78 -26.71
N GLY A 734 -1.87 28.98 -27.77
CA GLY A 734 -0.60 28.43 -28.18
C GLY A 734 -0.51 28.16 -29.66
N THR A 735 0.17 27.08 -30.00
CA THR A 735 0.25 26.56 -31.36
C THR A 735 0.23 25.05 -31.37
N LEU A 736 -0.51 24.48 -32.32
CA LEU A 736 -0.46 23.07 -32.67
C LEU A 736 -0.15 22.95 -34.16
N PHE A 737 0.86 22.15 -34.51
CA PHE A 737 1.20 21.80 -35.89
C PHE A 737 1.13 20.29 -36.10
N ASP A 738 0.35 19.83 -37.09
CA ASP A 738 0.47 18.50 -37.67
C ASP A 738 1.28 18.58 -38.95
N LEU A 739 2.39 17.86 -39.00
CA LEU A 739 3.37 17.87 -40.07
C LEU A 739 3.44 16.49 -40.72
N ASN A 740 3.25 16.43 -42.03
CA ASN A 740 3.58 15.24 -42.80
C ASN A 740 5.11 15.06 -42.81
N VAL A 741 5.57 13.87 -42.45
CA VAL A 741 6.99 13.48 -42.50
C VAL A 741 7.18 12.44 -43.61
N PRO A 742 7.60 12.87 -44.82
CA PRO A 742 7.95 11.92 -45.87
C PRO A 742 9.10 11.02 -45.40
N VAL A 743 8.91 9.70 -45.49
CA VAL A 743 9.94 8.71 -45.19
C VAL A 743 10.35 7.97 -46.46
N GLU A 744 11.66 7.92 -46.71
CA GLU A 744 12.22 7.34 -47.93
C GLU A 744 13.25 6.26 -47.59
N PRO A 745 13.52 5.29 -48.49
CA PRO A 745 14.53 4.27 -48.24
C PRO A 745 15.91 4.87 -47.94
N VAL A 746 16.59 4.32 -46.94
CA VAL A 746 17.94 4.78 -46.58
C VAL A 746 18.89 4.62 -47.79
N PRO A 747 19.53 5.69 -48.27
CA PRO A 747 20.38 5.62 -49.46
C PRO A 747 21.55 4.64 -49.28
N GLY A 748 21.65 3.66 -50.19
CA GLY A 748 22.75 2.69 -50.21
C GLY A 748 22.59 1.50 -49.26
N ASP A 749 21.52 1.46 -48.46
CA ASP A 749 21.19 0.33 -47.58
C ASP A 749 19.66 0.10 -47.51
N PRO A 750 19.09 -0.68 -48.45
CA PRO A 750 17.65 -0.96 -48.47
C PRO A 750 17.17 -1.82 -47.29
N ASP A 751 18.08 -2.44 -46.54
CA ASP A 751 17.75 -3.25 -45.36
C ASP A 751 17.72 -2.38 -44.08
N ALA A 752 18.21 -1.14 -44.12
CA ALA A 752 18.16 -0.18 -43.01
C ALA A 752 16.79 0.52 -42.85
N GLY A 753 15.80 0.19 -43.68
CA GLY A 753 14.43 0.70 -43.60
C GLY A 753 14.23 2.05 -44.28
N LEU A 754 13.35 2.87 -43.70
CA LEU A 754 12.93 4.18 -44.19
C LEU A 754 13.33 5.28 -43.20
N VAL A 755 13.69 6.46 -43.71
CA VAL A 755 14.08 7.61 -42.92
C VAL A 755 13.41 8.90 -43.43
N GLY A 756 12.95 9.74 -42.51
CA GLY A 756 12.46 11.09 -42.77
C GLY A 756 13.09 12.09 -41.81
N GLU A 757 13.36 13.30 -42.28
CA GLU A 757 14.03 14.33 -41.49
C GLU A 757 13.42 15.72 -41.69
N PHE A 758 13.36 16.49 -40.62
CA PHE A 758 13.04 17.92 -40.64
C PHE A 758 13.68 18.62 -39.45
N HIS A 759 13.69 19.96 -39.47
CA HIS A 759 14.18 20.77 -38.37
C HIS A 759 13.03 21.52 -37.70
N LEU A 760 13.06 21.56 -36.37
CA LEU A 760 12.34 22.54 -35.57
C LEU A 760 13.33 23.59 -35.05
N TYR A 761 12.84 24.81 -34.85
CA TYR A 761 13.64 25.90 -34.28
C TYR A 761 12.94 26.49 -33.07
N TYR A 762 13.51 26.30 -31.88
CA TYR A 762 13.06 27.00 -30.68
C TYR A 762 13.87 28.28 -30.50
N GLY A 763 13.24 29.37 -30.11
CA GLY A 763 13.99 30.62 -29.99
C GLY A 763 13.32 31.73 -29.21
N ALA A 764 14.13 32.76 -28.97
CA ALA A 764 13.68 34.01 -28.39
C ALA A 764 14.56 35.15 -28.91
N ALA A 765 13.93 36.26 -29.26
CA ALA A 765 14.61 37.46 -29.74
C ALA A 765 14.09 38.71 -29.02
N PRO A 766 14.84 39.83 -29.00
CA PRO A 766 14.40 41.08 -28.37
C PRO A 766 13.12 41.72 -28.96
N GLY A 767 12.65 41.23 -30.12
CA GLY A 767 11.43 41.70 -30.77
C GLY A 767 11.12 40.95 -32.07
N GLN A 768 9.92 41.16 -32.61
CA GLN A 768 9.36 40.35 -33.70
C GLN A 768 10.18 40.46 -34.99
N ALA A 769 10.67 41.66 -35.32
CA ALA A 769 11.51 41.86 -36.50
C ALA A 769 12.81 41.04 -36.47
N LYS A 770 13.41 40.88 -35.27
CA LYS A 770 14.63 40.07 -35.09
C LYS A 770 14.33 38.57 -35.12
N ALA A 771 13.21 38.14 -34.55
CA ALA A 771 12.75 36.76 -34.68
C ALA A 771 12.54 36.37 -36.15
N LEU A 772 11.88 37.22 -36.94
CA LEU A 772 11.66 36.99 -38.37
C LEU A 772 12.96 36.99 -39.20
N GLU A 773 13.92 37.88 -38.87
CA GLU A 773 15.25 37.87 -39.49
C GLU A 773 15.96 36.53 -39.25
N ALA A 774 15.92 36.02 -38.01
CA ALA A 774 16.54 34.75 -37.64
C ALA A 774 15.88 33.56 -38.37
N LEU A 775 14.54 33.49 -38.40
CA LEU A 775 13.79 32.46 -39.14
C LEU A 775 14.08 32.48 -40.64
N THR A 776 14.17 33.68 -41.23
CA THR A 776 14.54 33.85 -42.64
C THR A 776 15.95 33.35 -42.92
N ALA A 777 16.90 33.61 -42.01
CA ALA A 777 18.29 33.19 -42.16
C ALA A 777 18.47 31.66 -42.11
N VAL A 778 17.69 30.95 -41.30
CA VAL A 778 17.72 29.47 -41.26
C VAL A 778 16.84 28.83 -42.34
N GLY A 779 15.98 29.63 -42.99
CA GLY A 779 15.10 29.19 -44.05
C GLY A 779 13.88 28.41 -43.55
N ALA A 780 13.30 28.81 -42.42
CA ALA A 780 12.09 28.20 -41.86
C ALA A 780 10.81 28.83 -42.46
N PRO A 781 10.09 28.16 -43.40
CA PRO A 781 8.92 28.74 -44.06
C PRO A 781 7.67 28.80 -43.17
N VAL A 782 7.59 27.92 -42.16
CA VAL A 782 6.49 27.76 -41.22
C VAL A 782 6.97 28.14 -39.82
N TYR A 783 6.16 28.90 -39.08
CA TYR A 783 6.53 29.31 -37.73
C TYR A 783 5.32 29.76 -36.90
N SER A 784 5.55 29.78 -35.59
CA SER A 784 4.76 30.46 -34.58
C SER A 784 5.62 31.50 -33.86
N LEU A 785 5.11 32.70 -33.70
CA LEU A 785 5.69 33.76 -32.90
C LEU A 785 4.75 34.08 -31.75
N ALA A 786 5.28 34.19 -30.53
CA ALA A 786 4.50 34.56 -29.35
C ALA A 786 5.15 35.74 -28.62
N MET A 787 4.34 36.69 -28.16
CA MET A 787 4.81 37.89 -27.47
C MET A 787 3.84 38.31 -26.37
N PRO A 788 4.32 38.95 -25.28
CA PRO A 788 3.46 39.31 -24.16
C PRO A 788 2.54 40.48 -24.51
N SER A 789 1.41 40.62 -23.82
CA SER A 789 0.54 41.80 -23.89
C SER A 789 1.11 43.02 -23.12
N ALA A 790 2.35 43.40 -23.44
CA ALA A 790 3.04 44.56 -22.91
C ALA A 790 2.82 45.82 -23.78
N PRO A 791 3.02 47.04 -23.22
CA PRO A 791 2.89 48.28 -24.01
C PRO A 791 3.76 48.27 -25.27
N GLY A 792 3.15 48.51 -26.43
CA GLY A 792 3.81 48.48 -27.74
C GLY A 792 3.65 47.17 -28.51
N ASN A 793 3.05 46.14 -27.90
CA ASN A 793 2.67 44.90 -28.58
C ASN A 793 1.20 44.94 -29.04
N PRO A 794 0.86 44.22 -30.12
CA PRO A 794 1.74 43.30 -30.89
C PRO A 794 2.74 43.99 -31.83
N ALA A 795 2.63 45.30 -32.06
CA ALA A 795 3.37 46.00 -33.12
C ALA A 795 4.92 45.87 -33.08
N SER A 796 5.54 45.68 -31.89
CA SER A 796 7.00 45.59 -31.75
C SER A 796 7.54 44.19 -31.43
N GLY A 797 6.76 43.37 -30.72
CA GLY A 797 7.20 42.13 -30.09
C GLY A 797 8.21 42.30 -28.95
N ALA A 798 8.48 43.53 -28.48
CA ALA A 798 9.37 43.78 -27.35
C ALA A 798 8.63 43.57 -26.01
N PRO A 799 9.30 43.22 -24.91
CA PRO A 799 10.76 43.06 -24.73
C PRO A 799 11.33 41.71 -25.19
N ALA A 800 10.48 40.75 -25.57
CA ALA A 800 10.88 39.46 -26.10
C ALA A 800 9.79 38.88 -27.02
N THR A 801 10.19 38.27 -28.14
CA THR A 801 9.36 37.45 -29.01
C THR A 801 9.91 36.04 -29.04
N PHE A 802 9.09 35.06 -28.67
CA PHE A 802 9.42 33.64 -28.67
C PHE A 802 9.03 32.98 -29.98
N VAL A 803 9.74 31.90 -30.33
CA VAL A 803 9.71 31.30 -31.66
C VAL A 803 9.61 29.78 -31.56
N LEU A 804 8.69 29.21 -32.36
CA LEU A 804 8.75 27.83 -32.85
C LEU A 804 8.75 27.87 -34.38
N GLY A 805 9.84 27.45 -35.03
CA GLY A 805 9.95 27.36 -36.49
C GLY A 805 9.98 25.91 -36.98
N TYR A 806 9.59 25.69 -38.23
CA TYR A 806 9.72 24.42 -38.93
C TYR A 806 10.40 24.62 -40.28
N LYS A 807 11.30 23.70 -40.62
CA LYS A 807 11.96 23.61 -41.93
C LYS A 807 12.01 22.16 -42.40
N PRO A 808 11.46 21.85 -43.59
CA PRO A 808 11.62 20.53 -44.20
C PRO A 808 13.07 20.32 -44.68
N VAL A 809 13.57 19.08 -44.62
CA VAL A 809 14.76 18.66 -45.38
C VAL A 809 14.29 18.21 -46.75
N THR A 810 14.83 18.80 -47.81
CA THR A 810 14.48 18.50 -49.22
C THR A 810 15.37 17.42 -49.81
#